data_AF-A0A178WEW1-F1
#
_entry.id   AF-A0A178WEW1-F1
#
_cell.length_a   1.000
_cell.length_b   1.000
_cell.length_c   1.000
_cell.angle_alpha   90.00
_cell.angle_beta   90.00
_cell.angle_gamma   90.00
#
_symmetry.space_group_name_H-M   'P 1'
#
loop_
_entity.id
_entity.type
_entity.pdbx_description
1 polymer ?
#
loop_
_entity_poly.entity_id
_entity_poly.type
_entity_poly.pdbx_seq_one_letter_code
_entity_poly.pdbx_strand_id
1 'polypeptide(L)'
;MAKETPASSSMPSGLKAYTVPIFLFVLAMFFQLFLLPRSFPPSHYDVLGVKMYSSVDDVKDAYQTVASKWDSGSGVSLPADFVKIQYAYELLTNLVWKRDYDLYAIDESVHIIEELEKQYAVEDFAKIKLPLLEVVSYEPEREGFMSITSQDFASKFQDSKPWLIQVYSSGSNSSAQFATAWRRIVALLDGVANHAMLELGDVQLVTYLAEKKPTGQVFFRKGLPSIFSFPPNCKTADCLIRFEGELSADAITDWFATTVLGLPRVFYHTKETLVSKFLSKVPPNKVKVILFSQTGERATPIVRQAAKDYWNFASLSHVLWREEDASFWWNALEVESAPAIVIMKDPGSKPVVYHGSGNRTWFLDILEQNKQLLLPQLRSTTSMELGCDARGYSRAGYDKVTWYCAILVGRQSVELNKMRETMCRVQDALSKYDDSDDASKDPSITPAASAHKSKRLSFAWLDGEAQNKYCFFYVQSETSYDTCGTRRAPIDVPRILIVRYHRNATETANAEQKSSKWPKTVWQSEADDVDPAAQLVVSYDGTAEIPQIIKWLSKMVDDGDNRNLPFYRAKTPELVPESAEPMRSGVPKTVKATQKLLSLWNRIKDYLADPRMGPTLLLGALLSAGNVWWMRSRSSTQQPAQTNQPSPNQPADNVEEKKKKERKREQRRRNAKEEEVPASITDNEPKDAVQILSSGSDSD
;
A
#
# COMPACT_ATOMS: atom_id res chain seq x y z
N MET A 1 -54.86 25.90 17.26
CA MET A 1 -54.81 26.51 15.91
C MET A 1 -53.99 25.59 15.02
N ALA A 2 -54.67 24.85 14.14
CA ALA A 2 -54.05 23.93 13.20
C ALA A 2 -53.36 24.73 12.08
N LYS A 3 -52.10 24.39 11.78
CA LYS A 3 -51.31 25.01 10.73
C LYS A 3 -51.71 24.36 9.41
N GLU A 4 -52.48 25.09 8.60
CA GLU A 4 -52.87 24.68 7.25
C GLU A 4 -51.62 24.42 6.38
N THR A 5 -51.54 23.22 5.83
CA THR A 5 -50.64 22.87 4.73
C THR A 5 -51.19 23.49 3.44
N PRO A 6 -50.36 24.13 2.60
CA PRO A 6 -50.84 24.68 1.34
C PRO A 6 -51.21 23.53 0.38
N ALA A 7 -52.38 23.67 -0.23
CA ALA A 7 -52.91 22.76 -1.23
C ALA A 7 -51.91 22.55 -2.37
N SER A 8 -51.61 21.28 -2.66
CA SER A 8 -50.90 20.88 -3.86
C SER A 8 -51.72 21.31 -5.08
N SER A 9 -51.24 22.31 -5.81
CA SER A 9 -51.81 22.67 -7.11
C SER A 9 -51.70 21.47 -8.04
N SER A 10 -52.84 20.87 -8.38
CA SER A 10 -52.92 19.83 -9.40
C SER A 10 -52.60 20.46 -10.74
N MET A 11 -51.32 20.40 -11.16
CA MET A 11 -50.95 20.79 -12.52
C MET A 11 -51.84 20.04 -13.53
N PRO A 12 -52.39 20.73 -14.54
CA PRO A 12 -53.23 20.11 -15.56
C PRO A 12 -52.46 18.94 -16.21
N SER A 13 -53.15 17.84 -16.51
CA SER A 13 -52.55 16.57 -17.00
C SER A 13 -51.67 16.74 -18.24
N GLY A 14 -51.86 17.83 -19.01
CA GLY A 14 -50.96 18.24 -20.09
C GLY A 14 -49.56 18.63 -19.62
N LEU A 15 -49.42 19.39 -18.54
CA LEU A 15 -48.12 19.83 -18.04
C LEU A 15 -47.29 18.67 -17.47
N LYS A 16 -47.91 17.67 -16.85
CA LYS A 16 -47.22 16.46 -16.36
C LYS A 16 -46.67 15.56 -17.47
N ALA A 17 -47.27 15.60 -18.66
CA ALA A 17 -46.80 14.82 -19.80
C ALA A 17 -45.59 15.47 -20.47
N TYR A 18 -45.54 16.81 -20.49
CA TYR A 18 -44.44 17.58 -21.10
C TYR A 18 -43.34 18.02 -20.12
N THR A 19 -43.44 17.70 -18.82
CA THR A 19 -42.42 18.07 -17.82
C THR A 19 -41.00 17.59 -18.17
N VAL A 20 -40.87 16.37 -18.71
CA VAL A 20 -39.56 15.83 -19.11
C VAL A 20 -39.01 16.55 -20.36
N PRO A 21 -39.77 16.70 -21.46
CA PRO A 21 -39.34 17.52 -22.61
C PRO A 21 -38.96 18.96 -22.24
N ILE A 22 -39.77 19.63 -21.40
CA ILE A 22 -39.53 21.01 -20.98
C ILE A 22 -38.25 21.09 -20.13
N PHE A 23 -38.03 20.16 -19.22
CA PHE A 23 -36.82 20.11 -18.41
C PHE A 23 -35.56 19.94 -19.28
N LEU A 24 -35.58 19.01 -20.24
CA LEU A 24 -34.47 18.81 -21.18
C LEU A 24 -34.21 20.05 -22.04
N PHE A 25 -35.26 20.74 -22.48
CA PHE A 25 -35.14 21.97 -23.26
C PHE A 25 -34.53 23.12 -22.44
N VAL A 26 -35.01 23.34 -21.22
CA VAL A 26 -34.44 24.36 -20.31
C VAL A 26 -32.98 24.07 -20.01
N LEU A 27 -32.65 22.78 -19.77
CA LEU A 27 -31.27 22.37 -19.56
C LEU A 27 -30.41 22.63 -20.81
N ALA A 28 -30.89 22.31 -22.01
CA ALA A 28 -30.17 22.57 -23.26
C ALA A 28 -29.88 24.08 -23.46
N MET A 29 -30.89 24.94 -23.22
CA MET A 29 -30.73 26.39 -23.29
C MET A 29 -29.73 26.92 -22.26
N PHE A 30 -29.77 26.39 -21.03
CA PHE A 30 -28.78 26.73 -20.00
C PHE A 30 -27.36 26.35 -20.42
N PHE A 31 -27.18 25.17 -21.01
CA PHE A 31 -25.90 24.73 -21.56
C PHE A 31 -25.39 25.66 -22.67
N GLN A 32 -26.25 26.05 -23.61
CA GLN A 32 -25.87 26.89 -24.75
C GLN A 32 -25.61 28.35 -24.37
N LEU A 33 -26.40 28.92 -23.46
CA LEU A 33 -26.33 30.35 -23.14
C LEU A 33 -25.35 30.69 -22.01
N PHE A 34 -25.12 29.78 -21.06
CA PHE A 34 -24.34 30.08 -19.86
C PHE A 34 -23.11 29.20 -19.66
N LEU A 35 -23.20 27.90 -19.95
CA LEU A 35 -22.06 27.00 -19.75
C LEU A 35 -21.06 27.09 -20.91
N LEU A 36 -21.54 27.03 -22.15
CA LEU A 36 -20.71 27.06 -23.35
C LEU A 36 -19.81 28.31 -23.45
N PRO A 37 -20.32 29.54 -23.29
CA PRO A 37 -19.48 30.73 -23.35
C PRO A 37 -18.43 30.81 -22.24
N ARG A 38 -18.68 30.17 -21.08
CA ARG A 38 -17.70 30.10 -19.98
C ARG A 38 -16.63 29.03 -20.19
N SER A 39 -16.95 27.97 -20.94
CA SER A 39 -16.01 26.88 -21.23
C SER A 39 -15.06 27.14 -22.41
N PHE A 40 -15.31 28.18 -23.20
CA PHE A 40 -14.48 28.58 -24.34
C PHE A 40 -14.11 30.07 -24.24
N PRO A 41 -13.16 30.44 -23.36
CA PRO A 41 -12.63 31.81 -23.33
C PRO A 41 -11.98 32.16 -24.67
N PRO A 42 -11.90 33.45 -25.04
CA PRO A 42 -11.17 33.90 -26.22
C PRO A 42 -9.73 33.41 -26.16
N SER A 43 -9.23 32.90 -27.28
CA SER A 43 -7.87 32.38 -27.35
C SER A 43 -6.85 33.53 -27.36
N HIS A 44 -5.60 33.24 -27.00
CA HIS A 44 -4.50 34.22 -27.13
C HIS A 44 -4.29 34.70 -28.58
N TYR A 45 -4.71 33.91 -29.58
CA TYR A 45 -4.73 34.33 -30.98
C TYR A 45 -5.79 35.40 -31.25
N ASP A 46 -6.97 35.28 -30.62
CA ASP A 46 -8.06 36.25 -30.75
C ASP A 46 -7.69 37.61 -30.12
N VAL A 47 -6.89 37.60 -29.04
CA VAL A 47 -6.35 38.82 -28.39
C VAL A 47 -5.46 39.61 -29.36
N LEU A 48 -4.66 38.93 -30.18
CA LEU A 48 -3.79 39.53 -31.19
C LEU A 48 -4.50 39.73 -32.54
N GLY A 49 -5.75 39.28 -32.70
CA GLY A 49 -6.51 39.37 -33.94
C GLY A 49 -5.98 38.48 -35.07
N VAL A 50 -5.25 37.41 -34.74
CA VAL A 50 -4.68 36.46 -35.71
C VAL A 50 -5.46 35.14 -35.70
N LYS A 51 -5.31 34.35 -36.77
CA LYS A 51 -5.96 33.03 -36.84
C LYS A 51 -5.27 32.05 -35.90
N MET A 52 -6.04 31.11 -35.33
CA MET A 52 -5.47 30.00 -34.58
C MET A 52 -4.45 29.23 -35.44
N TYR A 53 -3.34 28.84 -34.82
CA TYR A 53 -2.21 28.15 -35.46
C TYR A 53 -1.42 28.98 -36.50
N SER A 54 -1.54 30.31 -36.47
CA SER A 54 -0.68 31.20 -37.26
C SER A 54 0.81 31.01 -36.97
N SER A 55 1.68 31.34 -37.93
CA SER A 55 3.13 31.23 -37.76
C SER A 55 3.66 32.24 -36.74
N VAL A 56 4.86 32.01 -36.20
CA VAL A 56 5.49 32.94 -35.25
C VAL A 56 5.74 34.30 -35.90
N ASP A 57 6.01 34.34 -37.20
CA ASP A 57 6.24 35.57 -37.94
C ASP A 57 4.95 36.38 -38.08
N ASP A 58 3.82 35.73 -38.39
CA ASP A 58 2.50 36.39 -38.42
C ASP A 58 2.12 36.99 -37.06
N VAL A 59 2.46 36.29 -35.97
CA VAL A 59 2.22 36.76 -34.59
C VAL A 59 3.07 38.00 -34.29
N LYS A 60 4.33 38.04 -34.73
CA LYS A 60 5.21 39.21 -34.58
C LYS A 60 4.70 40.40 -35.37
N ASP A 61 4.26 40.20 -36.61
CA ASP A 61 3.73 41.26 -37.46
C ASP A 61 2.43 41.86 -36.89
N ALA A 62 1.55 41.00 -36.37
CA ALA A 62 0.34 41.42 -35.68
C ALA A 62 0.66 42.21 -34.40
N TYR A 63 1.60 41.73 -33.58
CA TYR A 63 2.04 42.46 -32.39
C TYR A 63 2.64 43.83 -32.74
N GLN A 64 3.51 43.93 -33.75
CA GLN A 64 4.07 45.21 -34.19
C GLN A 64 2.98 46.20 -34.67
N THR A 65 1.94 45.69 -35.32
CA THR A 65 0.79 46.49 -35.75
C THR A 65 -0.04 47.01 -34.56
N VAL A 66 -0.15 46.23 -33.49
CA VAL A 66 -0.83 46.63 -32.26
C VAL A 66 0.03 47.59 -31.44
N ALA A 67 1.33 47.32 -31.32
CA ALA A 67 2.30 48.16 -30.60
C ALA A 67 2.42 49.56 -31.23
N SER A 68 2.50 49.66 -32.57
CA SER A 68 2.58 50.95 -33.27
C SER A 68 1.33 51.84 -33.11
N LYS A 69 0.14 51.23 -32.96
CA LYS A 69 -1.10 51.96 -32.61
C LYS A 69 -1.07 52.51 -31.19
N TRP A 70 -0.34 51.84 -30.30
CA TRP A 70 -0.15 52.26 -28.92
C TRP A 70 0.85 53.42 -28.81
N ASP A 71 1.99 53.31 -29.49
CA ASP A 71 3.03 54.35 -29.52
C ASP A 71 2.54 55.67 -30.13
N SER A 72 1.51 55.61 -30.98
CA SER A 72 0.89 56.77 -31.60
C SER A 72 -0.21 57.43 -30.74
N GLY A 73 -0.51 56.90 -29.54
CA GLY A 73 -1.50 57.47 -28.62
C GLY A 73 -2.95 57.46 -29.13
N SER A 74 -3.25 56.63 -30.14
CA SER A 74 -4.50 56.69 -30.92
C SER A 74 -5.62 55.78 -30.40
N GLY A 75 -5.52 55.26 -29.16
CA GLY A 75 -6.57 54.49 -28.51
C GLY A 75 -6.54 54.62 -26.99
N VAL A 76 -7.70 54.80 -26.36
CA VAL A 76 -7.84 54.68 -24.90
C VAL A 76 -7.88 53.19 -24.58
N SER A 77 -6.71 52.58 -24.50
CA SER A 77 -6.56 51.19 -24.13
C SER A 77 -6.09 51.08 -22.68
N LEU A 78 -6.71 50.19 -21.91
CA LEU A 78 -6.42 50.05 -20.48
C LEU A 78 -5.06 49.34 -20.29
N PRO A 79 -4.29 49.65 -19.23
CA PRO A 79 -3.10 48.88 -18.82
C PRO A 79 -3.33 47.36 -18.77
N ALA A 80 -4.53 46.94 -18.36
CA ALA A 80 -4.94 45.54 -18.36
C ALA A 80 -4.96 44.89 -19.77
N ASP A 81 -5.36 45.63 -20.81
CA ASP A 81 -5.38 45.10 -22.18
C ASP A 81 -3.96 44.92 -22.73
N PHE A 82 -3.03 45.81 -22.35
CA PHE A 82 -1.63 45.69 -22.70
C PHE A 82 -0.99 44.42 -22.10
N VAL A 83 -1.25 44.14 -20.83
CA VAL A 83 -0.74 42.93 -20.16
C VAL A 83 -1.20 41.66 -20.89
N LYS A 84 -2.47 41.60 -21.34
CA LYS A 84 -2.99 40.46 -22.12
C LYS A 84 -2.32 40.32 -23.49
N ILE A 85 -2.14 41.43 -24.20
CA ILE A 85 -1.51 41.45 -25.52
C ILE A 85 -0.04 41.03 -25.42
N GLN A 86 0.69 41.59 -24.45
CA GLN A 86 2.09 41.25 -24.20
C GLN A 86 2.25 39.79 -23.80
N TYR A 87 1.39 39.29 -22.90
CA TYR A 87 1.37 37.89 -22.50
C TYR A 87 1.13 36.96 -23.69
N ALA A 88 0.09 37.24 -24.49
CA ALA A 88 -0.23 36.46 -25.68
C ALA A 88 0.94 36.45 -26.67
N TYR A 89 1.61 37.59 -26.86
CA TYR A 89 2.80 37.69 -27.70
C TYR A 89 3.97 36.84 -27.18
N GLU A 90 4.30 36.94 -25.89
CA GLU A 90 5.41 36.17 -25.29
C GLU A 90 5.15 34.66 -25.34
N LEU A 91 3.92 34.23 -25.03
CA LEU A 91 3.49 32.82 -25.08
C LEU A 91 3.53 32.26 -26.52
N LEU A 92 3.03 33.01 -27.50
CA LEU A 92 2.94 32.56 -28.89
C LEU A 92 4.24 32.73 -29.69
N THR A 93 5.21 33.49 -29.19
CA THR A 93 6.52 33.65 -29.83
C THR A 93 7.51 32.54 -29.45
N ASN A 94 7.41 32.00 -28.23
CA ASN A 94 8.22 30.88 -27.80
C ASN A 94 7.71 29.57 -28.43
N LEU A 95 8.59 28.86 -29.15
CA LEU A 95 8.22 27.62 -29.87
C LEU A 95 7.70 26.52 -28.94
N VAL A 96 8.24 26.39 -27.73
CA VAL A 96 7.85 25.32 -26.78
C VAL A 96 6.49 25.65 -26.17
N TRP A 97 6.30 26.88 -25.69
CA TRP A 97 5.03 27.32 -25.12
C TRP A 97 3.91 27.31 -26.16
N LYS A 98 4.19 27.81 -27.37
CA LYS A 98 3.26 27.76 -28.50
C LYS A 98 2.84 26.32 -28.81
N ARG A 99 3.79 25.38 -28.90
CA ARG A 99 3.49 23.96 -29.14
C ARG A 99 2.58 23.38 -28.06
N ASP A 100 2.91 23.62 -26.80
CA ASP A 100 2.16 23.07 -25.66
C ASP A 100 0.75 23.65 -25.56
N TYR A 101 0.61 24.95 -25.85
CA TYR A 101 -0.66 25.63 -25.95
C TYR A 101 -1.49 25.12 -27.15
N ASP A 102 -0.90 25.03 -28.34
CA ASP A 102 -1.59 24.63 -29.57
C ASP A 102 -2.08 23.18 -29.54
N LEU A 103 -1.26 22.26 -29.02
CA LEU A 103 -1.57 20.82 -29.00
C LEU A 103 -2.41 20.41 -27.80
N TYR A 104 -2.15 20.99 -26.62
CA TYR A 104 -2.70 20.50 -25.36
C TYR A 104 -3.50 21.55 -24.58
N ALA A 105 -3.59 22.79 -25.09
CA ALA A 105 -4.21 23.94 -24.41
C ALA A 105 -3.64 24.16 -23.00
N ILE A 106 -2.33 23.95 -22.83
CA ILE A 106 -1.63 24.16 -21.56
C ILE A 106 -1.24 25.63 -21.47
N ASP A 107 -1.69 26.27 -20.39
CA ASP A 107 -1.38 27.65 -20.08
C ASP A 107 -1.16 27.78 -18.56
N GLU A 108 0.10 27.71 -18.13
CA GLU A 108 0.45 27.63 -16.70
C GLU A 108 0.41 29.00 -16.01
N SER A 109 0.62 30.08 -16.77
CA SER A 109 0.89 31.42 -16.25
C SER A 109 -0.33 32.35 -16.30
N VAL A 110 -1.54 31.83 -16.50
CA VAL A 110 -2.79 32.63 -16.53
C VAL A 110 -2.99 33.46 -15.26
N HIS A 111 -2.61 32.90 -14.10
CA HIS A 111 -2.71 33.58 -12.81
C HIS A 111 -1.84 34.84 -12.72
N ILE A 112 -0.73 34.87 -13.48
CA ILE A 112 0.15 36.04 -13.58
C ILE A 112 -0.60 37.21 -14.22
N ILE A 113 -1.48 36.94 -15.20
CA ILE A 113 -2.31 37.98 -15.83
C ILE A 113 -3.21 38.64 -14.78
N GLU A 114 -3.93 37.85 -13.98
CA GLU A 114 -4.85 38.39 -12.96
C GLU A 114 -4.12 39.16 -11.84
N GLU A 115 -2.90 38.75 -11.48
CA GLU A 115 -2.07 39.43 -10.49
C GLU A 115 -1.51 40.75 -11.04
N LEU A 116 -0.97 40.72 -12.27
CA LEU A 116 -0.46 41.91 -12.95
C LEU A 116 -1.57 42.91 -13.28
N GLU A 117 -2.75 42.45 -13.66
CA GLU A 117 -3.92 43.31 -13.87
C GLU A 117 -4.28 44.09 -12.61
N LYS A 118 -4.21 43.44 -11.44
CA LYS A 118 -4.47 44.11 -10.15
C LYS A 118 -3.34 45.06 -9.76
N GLN A 119 -2.10 44.64 -9.97
CA GLN A 119 -0.91 45.41 -9.60
C GLN A 119 -0.78 46.69 -10.45
N TYR A 120 -1.03 46.60 -11.75
CA TYR A 120 -0.85 47.68 -12.72
C TYR A 120 -2.15 48.39 -13.11
N ALA A 121 -3.26 48.17 -12.37
CA ALA A 121 -4.55 48.80 -12.64
C ALA A 121 -4.53 50.35 -12.64
N VAL A 122 -3.54 50.97 -11.97
CA VAL A 122 -3.45 52.42 -11.73
C VAL A 122 -2.09 53.02 -12.17
N GLU A 123 -1.15 52.20 -12.65
CA GLU A 123 0.19 52.66 -13.03
C GLU A 123 0.32 52.99 -14.54
N ASP A 124 1.24 53.91 -14.88
CA ASP A 124 1.62 54.18 -16.27
C ASP A 124 2.35 53.00 -16.90
N PHE A 125 2.02 52.71 -18.16
CA PHE A 125 2.59 51.63 -18.99
C PHE A 125 4.12 51.50 -18.93
N ALA A 126 4.83 52.63 -18.81
CA ALA A 126 6.29 52.68 -18.78
C ALA A 126 6.93 52.03 -17.53
N LYS A 127 6.13 51.70 -16.50
CA LYS A 127 6.61 51.07 -15.25
C LYS A 127 6.47 49.54 -15.24
N ILE A 128 5.82 48.97 -16.25
CA ILE A 128 5.67 47.51 -16.38
C ILE A 128 7.05 46.91 -16.71
N LYS A 129 7.51 45.96 -15.89
CA LYS A 129 8.78 45.26 -16.13
C LYS A 129 8.56 44.20 -17.21
N LEU A 130 9.32 44.28 -18.30
CA LEU A 130 9.34 43.28 -19.38
C LEU A 130 10.66 42.49 -19.33
N PRO A 131 10.67 41.19 -19.72
CA PRO A 131 9.52 40.36 -20.13
C PRO A 131 8.59 40.00 -18.96
N LEU A 132 7.33 39.68 -19.27
CA LEU A 132 6.34 39.24 -18.29
C LEU A 132 6.55 37.77 -17.88
N LEU A 133 6.99 36.94 -18.83
CA LEU A 133 7.28 35.54 -18.66
C LEU A 133 8.79 35.30 -18.60
N GLU A 134 9.23 34.60 -17.55
CA GLU A 134 10.60 34.14 -17.46
C GLU A 134 10.80 32.88 -18.31
N VAL A 135 11.82 32.89 -19.18
CA VAL A 135 12.14 31.73 -20.02
C VAL A 135 12.83 30.68 -19.16
N VAL A 136 12.08 29.66 -18.76
CA VAL A 136 12.62 28.48 -18.10
C VAL A 136 12.97 27.44 -19.16
N SER A 137 14.22 26.99 -19.17
CA SER A 137 14.65 25.84 -19.96
C SER A 137 15.01 24.69 -19.02
N TYR A 138 14.28 23.58 -19.13
CA TYR A 138 14.50 22.38 -18.35
C TYR A 138 15.03 21.25 -19.23
N GLU A 139 16.27 20.82 -18.97
CA GLU A 139 16.94 19.70 -19.67
C GLU A 139 17.21 18.53 -18.69
N PRO A 140 16.34 17.51 -18.63
CA PRO A 140 16.49 16.39 -17.70
C PRO A 140 17.61 15.42 -18.06
N GLU A 141 18.11 15.42 -19.29
CA GLU A 141 19.24 14.57 -19.70
C GLU A 141 20.53 14.94 -18.96
N ARG A 142 20.71 16.22 -18.60
CA ARG A 142 21.83 16.66 -17.75
C ARG A 142 21.72 16.15 -16.32
N GLU A 143 20.51 15.79 -15.88
CA GLU A 143 20.22 15.33 -14.52
C GLU A 143 20.26 13.80 -14.38
N GLY A 144 20.56 13.07 -15.47
CA GLY A 144 20.72 11.61 -15.48
C GLY A 144 19.41 10.82 -15.44
N PHE A 145 18.27 11.46 -15.75
CA PHE A 145 16.97 10.79 -15.76
C PHE A 145 16.75 9.96 -17.03
N MET A 146 16.02 8.85 -16.89
CA MET A 146 15.67 8.01 -18.03
C MET A 146 14.53 8.64 -18.83
N SER A 147 14.82 9.15 -20.03
CA SER A 147 13.81 9.59 -20.98
C SER A 147 13.26 8.41 -21.79
N ILE A 148 11.97 8.48 -22.14
CA ILE A 148 11.31 7.52 -23.04
C ILE A 148 10.73 8.28 -24.23
N THR A 149 10.91 7.67 -25.40
CA THR A 149 10.31 8.09 -26.67
C THR A 149 9.37 7.00 -27.19
N SER A 150 8.57 7.33 -28.19
CA SER A 150 7.68 6.45 -28.94
C SER A 150 8.40 5.25 -29.55
N GLN A 151 9.67 5.41 -29.95
CA GLN A 151 10.48 4.34 -30.53
C GLN A 151 10.91 3.31 -29.48
N ASP A 152 11.25 3.77 -28.27
CA ASP A 152 11.75 2.92 -27.19
C ASP A 152 10.66 2.37 -26.27
N PHE A 153 9.45 2.92 -26.34
CA PHE A 153 8.38 2.58 -25.41
C PHE A 153 8.09 1.08 -25.41
N ALA A 154 7.97 0.46 -26.59
CA ALA A 154 7.63 -0.96 -26.71
C ALA A 154 8.76 -1.91 -26.26
N SER A 155 10.02 -1.52 -26.42
CA SER A 155 11.17 -2.33 -25.99
C SER A 155 11.39 -2.24 -24.49
N LYS A 156 11.21 -1.06 -23.89
CA LYS A 156 11.34 -0.84 -22.45
C LYS A 156 10.16 -1.43 -21.65
N PHE A 157 8.95 -1.50 -22.22
CA PHE A 157 7.75 -2.06 -21.55
C PHE A 157 7.60 -3.59 -21.58
N GLN A 158 8.67 -4.34 -21.89
CA GLN A 158 8.60 -5.81 -21.93
C GLN A 158 8.60 -6.43 -20.52
N ASP A 159 9.24 -5.77 -19.57
CA ASP A 159 9.37 -6.21 -18.18
C ASP A 159 8.02 -6.25 -17.47
N SER A 160 7.82 -7.26 -16.61
CA SER A 160 6.64 -7.36 -15.73
C SER A 160 6.68 -6.39 -14.54
N LYS A 161 7.75 -5.62 -14.42
CA LYS A 161 7.95 -4.65 -13.34
C LYS A 161 6.97 -3.47 -13.49
N PRO A 162 6.51 -2.90 -12.36
CA PRO A 162 5.68 -1.71 -12.37
C PRO A 162 6.49 -0.49 -12.85
N TRP A 163 5.81 0.43 -13.52
CA TRP A 163 6.40 1.66 -14.04
C TRP A 163 5.76 2.90 -13.40
N LEU A 164 6.57 3.90 -13.06
CA LEU A 164 6.13 5.25 -12.73
C LEU A 164 6.65 6.24 -13.78
N ILE A 165 5.75 6.97 -14.42
CA ILE A 165 6.11 7.86 -15.52
C ILE A 165 5.64 9.28 -15.22
N GLN A 166 6.56 10.23 -15.37
CA GLN A 166 6.27 11.65 -15.34
C GLN A 166 6.20 12.19 -16.77
N VAL A 167 5.10 12.87 -17.10
CA VAL A 167 5.00 13.71 -18.30
C VAL A 167 5.35 15.13 -17.92
N TYR A 168 6.29 15.72 -18.64
CA TYR A 168 6.80 17.06 -18.38
C TYR A 168 6.96 17.85 -19.69
N SER A 169 7.10 19.16 -19.56
CA SER A 169 7.54 20.04 -20.64
C SER A 169 8.84 20.74 -20.26
N SER A 170 9.74 20.90 -21.23
CA SER A 170 10.98 21.66 -21.06
C SER A 170 10.73 23.15 -20.83
N GLY A 171 9.57 23.68 -21.26
CA GLY A 171 9.18 25.09 -21.06
C GLY A 171 8.32 25.34 -19.83
N SER A 172 7.99 24.30 -19.04
CA SER A 172 7.12 24.40 -17.86
C SER A 172 7.92 24.71 -16.60
N ASN A 173 7.62 25.84 -15.96
CA ASN A 173 8.23 26.21 -14.67
C ASN A 173 7.83 25.22 -13.57
N SER A 174 6.57 24.78 -13.60
CA SER A 174 6.03 23.79 -12.64
C SER A 174 6.79 22.45 -12.74
N SER A 175 7.12 22.02 -13.95
CA SER A 175 7.92 20.81 -14.19
C SER A 175 9.36 20.96 -13.70
N ALA A 176 9.98 22.12 -13.92
CA ALA A 176 11.34 22.42 -13.46
C ALA A 176 11.43 22.42 -11.92
N GLN A 177 10.49 23.06 -11.23
CA GLN A 177 10.43 23.07 -9.76
C GLN A 177 10.24 21.65 -9.18
N PHE A 178 9.49 20.80 -9.88
CA PHE A 178 9.25 19.43 -9.44
C PHE A 178 10.44 18.48 -9.67
N ALA A 179 11.46 18.86 -10.44
CA ALA A 179 12.61 18.01 -10.76
C ALA A 179 13.34 17.49 -9.51
N THR A 180 13.49 18.33 -8.48
CA THR A 180 14.12 17.94 -7.22
C THR A 180 13.29 16.88 -6.47
N ALA A 181 11.97 17.04 -6.46
CA ALA A 181 11.06 16.05 -5.87
C ALA A 181 11.07 14.74 -6.67
N TRP A 182 11.13 14.82 -8.00
CA TRP A 182 11.23 13.64 -8.87
C TRP A 182 12.52 12.85 -8.62
N ARG A 183 13.67 13.53 -8.49
CA ARG A 183 14.95 12.89 -8.12
C ARG A 183 14.82 12.05 -6.85
N ARG A 184 14.16 12.63 -5.84
CA ARG A 184 13.90 11.96 -4.57
C ARG A 184 12.99 10.75 -4.73
N ILE A 185 11.93 10.86 -5.52
CA ILE A 185 11.00 9.75 -5.81
C ILE A 185 11.75 8.59 -6.50
N VAL A 186 12.58 8.90 -7.49
CA VAL A 186 13.39 7.92 -8.22
C VAL A 186 14.32 7.16 -7.26
N ALA A 187 15.02 7.87 -6.38
CA ALA A 187 15.90 7.25 -5.38
C ALA A 187 15.12 6.33 -4.41
N LEU A 188 13.91 6.72 -4.00
CA LEU A 188 13.05 5.94 -3.09
C LEU A 188 12.43 4.70 -3.75
N LEU A 189 12.30 4.69 -5.07
CA LEU A 189 11.75 3.60 -5.86
C LEU A 189 12.82 2.64 -6.39
N ASP A 190 14.09 2.89 -6.09
CA ASP A 190 15.19 2.16 -6.69
C ASP A 190 15.09 0.64 -6.45
N GLY A 191 15.04 -0.05 -7.59
CA GLY A 191 14.78 -1.49 -7.75
C GLY A 191 13.44 -2.02 -7.18
N VAL A 192 12.52 -1.18 -6.75
CA VAL A 192 11.11 -1.56 -6.51
C VAL A 192 10.31 -1.41 -7.80
N ALA A 193 10.55 -0.33 -8.54
CA ALA A 193 9.87 -0.03 -9.80
C ALA A 193 10.79 0.65 -10.80
N ASN A 194 10.42 0.53 -12.07
CA ASN A 194 11.04 1.29 -13.14
C ASN A 194 10.43 2.69 -13.17
N HIS A 195 11.22 3.68 -13.58
CA HIS A 195 10.80 5.07 -13.65
C HIS A 195 11.21 5.67 -15.00
N ALA A 196 10.45 6.65 -15.47
CA ALA A 196 10.76 7.35 -16.71
C ALA A 196 10.15 8.73 -16.79
N MET A 197 10.74 9.55 -17.67
CA MET A 197 10.23 10.86 -18.04
C MET A 197 9.85 10.88 -19.52
N LEU A 198 8.71 11.47 -19.82
CA LEU A 198 8.17 11.64 -21.16
C LEU A 198 7.99 13.13 -21.45
N GLU A 199 8.66 13.62 -22.48
CA GLU A 199 8.57 15.01 -22.93
C GLU A 199 7.35 15.19 -23.84
N LEU A 200 6.67 16.34 -23.71
CA LEU A 200 5.44 16.63 -24.46
C LEU A 200 5.59 16.66 -26.00
N GLY A 201 6.81 16.84 -26.51
CA GLY A 201 7.14 16.86 -27.93
C GLY A 201 7.08 15.52 -28.61
N ASP A 202 7.11 14.41 -27.86
CA ASP A 202 6.73 13.12 -28.41
C ASP A 202 5.20 12.99 -28.50
N VAL A 203 4.64 13.69 -29.48
CA VAL A 203 3.20 13.80 -29.68
C VAL A 203 2.53 12.44 -29.82
N GLN A 204 3.21 11.45 -30.42
CA GLN A 204 2.64 10.12 -30.64
C GLN A 204 2.39 9.40 -29.32
N LEU A 205 3.42 9.34 -28.48
CA LEU A 205 3.33 8.62 -27.20
C LEU A 205 2.47 9.39 -26.19
N VAL A 206 2.58 10.72 -26.16
CA VAL A 206 1.76 11.56 -25.28
C VAL A 206 0.28 11.44 -25.64
N THR A 207 -0.08 11.48 -26.92
CA THR A 207 -1.48 11.33 -27.38
C THR A 207 -2.04 9.94 -27.04
N TYR A 208 -1.20 8.91 -26.99
CA TYR A 208 -1.58 7.58 -26.55
C TYR A 208 -1.83 7.52 -25.04
N LEU A 209 -1.01 8.21 -24.23
CA LEU A 209 -1.01 8.11 -22.77
C LEU A 209 -1.77 9.21 -22.04
N ALA A 210 -2.22 10.27 -22.69
CA ALA A 210 -2.88 11.41 -22.05
C ALA A 210 -4.41 11.24 -21.94
N GLU A 211 -5.06 12.11 -21.13
CA GLU A 211 -6.52 12.15 -21.04
C GLU A 211 -7.12 12.75 -22.32
N LYS A 212 -8.28 12.25 -22.74
CA LYS A 212 -9.00 12.74 -23.92
C LYS A 212 -10.35 13.28 -23.50
N LYS A 213 -10.66 14.51 -23.90
CA LYS A 213 -12.00 15.08 -23.79
C LYS A 213 -12.97 14.26 -24.65
N PRO A 214 -14.29 14.33 -24.41
CA PRO A 214 -15.30 13.76 -25.30
C PRO A 214 -15.17 14.23 -26.77
N THR A 215 -14.60 15.42 -26.99
CA THR A 215 -14.28 15.97 -28.31
C THR A 215 -13.12 15.28 -29.02
N GLY A 216 -12.35 14.43 -28.31
CA GLY A 216 -11.12 13.79 -28.80
C GLY A 216 -9.85 14.59 -28.51
N GLN A 217 -9.96 15.84 -28.05
CA GLN A 217 -8.82 16.68 -27.72
C GLN A 217 -8.08 16.15 -26.49
N VAL A 218 -6.75 16.09 -26.59
CA VAL A 218 -5.87 15.69 -25.49
C VAL A 218 -5.76 16.82 -24.47
N PHE A 219 -5.77 16.51 -23.17
CA PHE A 219 -5.60 17.50 -22.12
C PHE A 219 -4.99 16.90 -20.85
N PHE A 220 -4.52 17.78 -19.96
CA PHE A 220 -4.00 17.43 -18.63
C PHE A 220 -4.80 18.17 -17.56
N ARG A 221 -5.67 17.46 -16.84
CA ARG A 221 -6.63 18.07 -15.90
C ARG A 221 -5.98 18.90 -14.79
N LYS A 222 -4.82 18.45 -14.30
CA LYS A 222 -4.07 19.11 -13.22
C LYS A 222 -2.82 19.85 -13.73
N GLY A 223 -2.73 20.08 -15.03
CA GLY A 223 -1.53 20.68 -15.64
C GLY A 223 -0.34 19.74 -15.61
N LEU A 224 0.86 20.32 -15.70
CA LEU A 224 2.14 19.62 -15.68
C LEU A 224 2.88 19.88 -14.35
N PRO A 225 3.72 18.93 -13.90
CA PRO A 225 3.92 17.60 -14.48
C PRO A 225 2.76 16.64 -14.14
N SER A 226 2.42 15.78 -15.09
CA SER A 226 1.37 14.76 -14.93
C SER A 226 2.00 13.40 -14.67
N ILE A 227 1.54 12.71 -13.62
CA ILE A 227 2.13 11.44 -13.19
C ILE A 227 1.14 10.29 -13.35
N PHE A 228 1.62 9.19 -13.90
CA PHE A 228 0.85 7.95 -13.97
C PHE A 228 1.74 6.73 -13.81
N SER A 229 1.11 5.60 -13.56
CA SER A 229 1.78 4.34 -13.34
C SER A 229 1.16 3.19 -14.11
N PHE A 230 1.99 2.23 -14.49
CA PHE A 230 1.55 0.91 -14.93
C PHE A 230 1.75 -0.09 -13.79
N PRO A 231 0.67 -0.74 -13.29
CA PRO A 231 0.78 -1.76 -12.27
C PRO A 231 1.51 -3.01 -12.80
N PRO A 232 1.96 -3.92 -11.92
CA PRO A 232 2.60 -5.15 -12.36
C PRO A 232 1.66 -5.95 -13.28
N ASN A 233 2.22 -6.47 -14.38
CA ASN A 233 1.51 -7.20 -15.44
C ASN A 233 0.56 -6.36 -16.33
N CYS A 234 0.56 -5.02 -16.22
CA CYS A 234 -0.18 -4.14 -17.11
C CYS A 234 0.68 -3.71 -18.31
N LYS A 235 0.22 -4.02 -19.53
CA LYS A 235 0.94 -3.70 -20.78
C LYS A 235 0.17 -2.74 -21.72
N THR A 236 -1.07 -2.42 -21.40
CA THR A 236 -1.93 -1.56 -22.22
C THR A 236 -2.29 -0.28 -21.48
N ALA A 237 -2.62 0.78 -22.22
CA ALA A 237 -3.06 2.05 -21.63
C ALA A 237 -4.37 1.92 -20.84
N ASP A 238 -5.15 0.86 -21.04
CA ASP A 238 -6.43 0.63 -20.35
C ASP A 238 -6.28 0.38 -18.84
N CYS A 239 -5.14 -0.13 -18.40
CA CYS A 239 -4.85 -0.42 -16.99
C CYS A 239 -3.93 0.63 -16.33
N LEU A 240 -3.67 1.73 -17.03
CA LEU A 240 -2.92 2.88 -16.51
C LEU A 240 -3.68 3.55 -15.36
N ILE A 241 -2.97 3.84 -14.28
CA ILE A 241 -3.51 4.52 -13.10
C ILE A 241 -2.85 5.89 -13.00
N ARG A 242 -3.66 6.95 -12.94
CA ARG A 242 -3.18 8.33 -12.79
C ARG A 242 -3.11 8.74 -11.33
N PHE A 243 -2.13 9.56 -11.03
CA PHE A 243 -2.03 10.21 -9.74
C PHE A 243 -2.85 11.50 -9.74
N GLU A 244 -3.83 11.59 -8.82
CA GLU A 244 -4.69 12.77 -8.66
C GLU A 244 -4.39 13.56 -7.38
N GLY A 245 -3.32 13.23 -6.64
CA GLY A 245 -2.95 13.89 -5.39
C GLY A 245 -2.17 15.18 -5.59
N GLU A 246 -1.51 15.63 -4.52
CA GLU A 246 -0.57 16.75 -4.54
C GLU A 246 0.81 16.30 -4.98
N LEU A 247 1.52 17.14 -5.73
CA LEU A 247 2.83 16.84 -6.30
C LEU A 247 3.93 16.94 -5.23
N SER A 248 3.96 15.97 -4.31
CA SER A 248 5.01 15.81 -3.32
C SER A 248 5.59 14.40 -3.35
N ALA A 249 6.88 14.28 -3.00
CA ALA A 249 7.57 12.99 -2.99
C ALA A 249 6.88 11.95 -2.07
N ASP A 250 6.41 12.38 -0.89
CA ASP A 250 5.70 11.52 0.05
C ASP A 250 4.34 11.05 -0.49
N ALA A 251 3.53 11.95 -1.03
CA ALA A 251 2.20 11.61 -1.54
C ALA A 251 2.27 10.65 -2.73
N ILE A 252 3.22 10.87 -3.66
CA ILE A 252 3.39 10.03 -4.85
C ILE A 252 3.92 8.65 -4.46
N THR A 253 4.93 8.57 -3.60
CA THR A 253 5.49 7.29 -3.17
C THR A 253 4.52 6.47 -2.32
N ASP A 254 3.72 7.11 -1.45
CA ASP A 254 2.65 6.43 -0.71
C ASP A 254 1.54 5.92 -1.63
N TRP A 255 1.07 6.76 -2.57
CA TRP A 255 0.08 6.35 -3.56
C TRP A 255 0.58 5.17 -4.38
N PHE A 256 1.83 5.23 -4.86
CA PHE A 256 2.42 4.18 -5.67
C PHE A 256 2.52 2.86 -4.87
N ALA A 257 3.07 2.92 -3.66
CA ALA A 257 3.20 1.72 -2.81
C ALA A 257 1.84 1.11 -2.44
N THR A 258 0.82 1.92 -2.16
CA THR A 258 -0.49 1.42 -1.67
C THR A 258 -1.47 1.06 -2.77
N THR A 259 -1.57 1.90 -3.80
CA THR A 259 -2.59 1.80 -4.86
C THR A 259 -2.10 0.97 -6.03
N VAL A 260 -0.84 1.15 -6.43
CA VAL A 260 -0.25 0.50 -7.60
C VAL A 260 0.33 -0.86 -7.23
N LEU A 261 1.12 -0.92 -6.16
CA LEU A 261 1.82 -2.15 -5.74
C LEU A 261 1.04 -3.00 -4.72
N GLY A 262 0.05 -2.42 -4.04
CA GLY A 262 -0.71 -3.11 -3.00
C GLY A 262 0.13 -3.53 -1.79
N LEU A 263 1.19 -2.78 -1.48
CA LEU A 263 2.08 -3.06 -0.36
C LEU A 263 1.42 -2.72 0.99
N PRO A 264 1.80 -3.42 2.08
CA PRO A 264 1.30 -3.10 3.42
C PRO A 264 1.78 -1.71 3.87
N ARG A 265 0.96 -1.08 4.71
CA ARG A 265 1.37 0.16 5.40
C ARG A 265 2.18 -0.17 6.64
N VAL A 266 3.31 0.50 6.80
CA VAL A 266 4.15 0.47 8.01
C VAL A 266 3.91 1.78 8.77
N PHE A 267 3.49 1.66 10.02
CA PHE A 267 3.03 2.80 10.83
C PHE A 267 4.14 3.40 11.67
N TYR A 268 3.97 4.69 11.99
CA TYR A 268 4.81 5.42 12.94
C TYR A 268 4.28 5.30 14.36
N HIS A 269 5.21 5.16 15.30
CA HIS A 269 4.95 5.11 16.72
C HIS A 269 5.81 6.13 17.48
N THR A 270 5.28 6.54 18.62
CA THR A 270 5.94 7.36 19.65
C THR A 270 6.32 6.47 20.83
N LYS A 271 7.05 7.02 21.82
CA LYS A 271 7.40 6.31 23.04
C LYS A 271 6.20 5.68 23.75
N GLU A 272 5.04 6.35 23.76
CA GLU A 272 3.83 5.87 24.43
C GLU A 272 3.08 4.80 23.64
N THR A 273 3.16 4.87 22.30
CA THR A 273 2.35 4.02 21.42
C THR A 273 3.08 2.78 20.93
N LEU A 274 4.41 2.76 20.96
CA LEU A 274 5.22 1.64 20.49
C LEU A 274 4.87 0.32 21.21
N VAL A 275 4.77 0.35 22.53
CA VAL A 275 4.47 -0.87 23.32
C VAL A 275 3.04 -1.33 23.09
N SER A 276 2.07 -0.43 23.26
CA SER A 276 0.64 -0.74 23.26
C SER A 276 0.07 -1.03 21.86
N LYS A 277 0.61 -0.42 20.81
CA LYS A 277 0.11 -0.58 19.44
C LYS A 277 0.94 -1.54 18.58
N PHE A 278 2.22 -1.73 18.87
CA PHE A 278 3.11 -2.59 18.08
C PHE A 278 3.63 -3.78 18.89
N LEU A 279 4.46 -3.56 19.93
CA LEU A 279 5.17 -4.67 20.60
C LEU A 279 4.25 -5.70 21.25
N SER A 280 3.07 -5.28 21.73
CA SER A 280 2.06 -6.17 22.32
C SER A 280 1.19 -6.90 21.29
N LYS A 281 1.11 -6.40 20.05
CA LYS A 281 0.30 -6.97 18.98
C LYS A 281 1.07 -7.90 18.08
N VAL A 282 2.38 -7.69 17.93
CA VAL A 282 3.22 -8.55 17.09
C VAL A 282 3.21 -9.98 17.67
N PRO A 283 2.89 -11.00 16.85
CA PRO A 283 2.94 -12.39 17.27
C PRO A 283 4.31 -12.78 17.85
N PRO A 284 4.36 -13.59 18.92
CA PRO A 284 5.60 -13.96 19.62
C PRO A 284 6.57 -14.80 18.77
N ASN A 285 6.15 -15.22 17.59
CA ASN A 285 6.91 -16.01 16.62
C ASN A 285 7.57 -15.18 15.52
N LYS A 286 7.42 -13.85 15.55
CA LYS A 286 8.02 -12.94 14.58
C LYS A 286 9.06 -12.06 15.25
N VAL A 287 10.14 -11.79 14.52
CA VAL A 287 11.15 -10.80 14.89
C VAL A 287 10.53 -9.40 14.80
N LYS A 288 10.78 -8.55 15.80
CA LYS A 288 10.27 -7.18 15.83
C LYS A 288 11.37 -6.25 15.31
N VAL A 289 11.10 -5.58 14.20
CA VAL A 289 12.02 -4.63 13.57
C VAL A 289 11.47 -3.23 13.72
N ILE A 290 12.26 -2.34 14.31
CA ILE A 290 11.88 -0.95 14.60
C ILE A 290 12.86 -0.02 13.89
N LEU A 291 12.34 0.85 13.04
CA LEU A 291 13.10 1.77 12.21
C LEU A 291 12.97 3.19 12.76
N PHE A 292 14.06 3.72 13.29
CA PHE A 292 14.11 5.08 13.83
C PHE A 292 14.41 6.09 12.71
N SER A 293 13.58 7.13 12.62
CA SER A 293 13.74 8.24 11.67
C SER A 293 13.53 9.58 12.36
N GLN A 294 14.26 10.61 11.93
CA GLN A 294 14.13 11.98 12.43
C GLN A 294 13.01 12.77 11.70
N THR A 295 12.74 12.45 10.43
CA THR A 295 11.90 13.27 9.55
C THR A 295 10.40 12.98 9.69
N GLY A 296 10.02 11.81 10.21
CA GLY A 296 8.62 11.40 10.34
C GLY A 296 7.90 11.11 9.01
N GLU A 297 8.64 11.05 7.90
CA GLU A 297 8.10 10.74 6.57
C GLU A 297 7.54 9.33 6.47
N ARG A 298 6.61 9.05 5.55
CA ARG A 298 6.01 7.71 5.49
C ARG A 298 7.06 6.68 5.07
N ALA A 299 6.84 5.43 5.51
CA ALA A 299 7.73 4.32 5.17
C ALA A 299 7.93 4.20 3.65
N THR A 300 9.19 4.09 3.24
CA THR A 300 9.57 4.06 1.82
C THR A 300 9.03 2.79 1.12
N PRO A 301 8.86 2.82 -0.21
CA PRO A 301 8.46 1.64 -0.98
C PRO A 301 9.34 0.42 -0.73
N ILE A 302 10.66 0.61 -0.55
CA ILE A 302 11.62 -0.45 -0.23
C ILE A 302 11.29 -1.12 1.11
N VAL A 303 11.05 -0.32 2.16
CA VAL A 303 10.70 -0.85 3.49
C VAL A 303 9.37 -1.60 3.46
N ARG A 304 8.37 -1.09 2.71
CA ARG A 304 7.07 -1.75 2.57
C ARG A 304 7.15 -3.04 1.76
N GLN A 305 8.01 -3.08 0.74
CA GLN A 305 8.29 -4.31 -0.01
C GLN A 305 8.96 -5.35 0.90
N ALA A 306 9.96 -4.95 1.68
CA ALA A 306 10.57 -5.83 2.68
C ALA A 306 9.56 -6.31 3.74
N ALA A 307 8.66 -5.45 4.21
CA ALA A 307 7.60 -5.85 5.14
C ALA A 307 6.65 -6.91 4.56
N LYS A 308 6.46 -6.92 3.23
CA LYS A 308 5.68 -7.95 2.52
C LYS A 308 6.48 -9.24 2.35
N ASP A 309 7.72 -9.14 1.91
CA ASP A 309 8.56 -10.31 1.59
C ASP A 309 8.96 -11.09 2.86
N TYR A 310 9.22 -10.37 3.96
CA TYR A 310 9.56 -10.94 5.26
C TYR A 310 8.37 -11.05 6.21
N TRP A 311 7.13 -10.90 5.73
CA TRP A 311 5.91 -10.86 6.56
C TRP A 311 5.79 -12.04 7.53
N ASN A 312 6.23 -13.21 7.10
CA ASN A 312 6.20 -14.44 7.89
C ASN A 312 7.19 -14.38 9.06
N PHE A 313 8.41 -13.90 8.81
CA PHE A 313 9.51 -13.92 9.78
C PHE A 313 9.58 -12.68 10.67
N ALA A 314 9.22 -11.52 10.15
CA ALA A 314 9.44 -10.24 10.81
C ALA A 314 8.22 -9.30 10.69
N SER A 315 8.04 -8.44 11.68
CA SER A 315 7.10 -7.32 11.65
C SER A 315 7.87 -6.02 11.76
N LEU A 316 7.62 -5.11 10.83
CA LEU A 316 8.33 -3.83 10.74
C LEU A 316 7.45 -2.70 11.27
N SER A 317 8.06 -1.73 11.93
CA SER A 317 7.44 -0.47 12.36
C SER A 317 8.43 0.68 12.29
N HIS A 318 7.91 1.90 12.26
CA HIS A 318 8.72 3.12 12.36
C HIS A 318 8.52 3.81 13.71
N VAL A 319 9.57 4.48 14.18
CA VAL A 319 9.53 5.37 15.33
C VAL A 319 10.08 6.73 14.94
N LEU A 320 9.37 7.78 15.33
CA LEU A 320 9.88 9.15 15.24
C LEU A 320 10.87 9.38 16.39
N TRP A 321 12.14 9.49 16.05
CA TRP A 321 13.19 9.81 17.01
C TRP A 321 13.26 11.32 17.19
N ARG A 322 13.30 11.76 18.45
CA ARG A 322 13.48 13.16 18.84
C ARG A 322 14.53 13.23 19.92
N GLU A 323 15.32 14.30 19.93
CA GLU A 323 16.38 14.51 20.91
C GLU A 323 15.84 14.53 22.35
N GLU A 324 14.62 15.04 22.56
CA GLU A 324 13.93 15.05 23.87
C GLU A 324 13.77 13.64 24.48
N ASP A 325 13.63 12.63 23.62
CA ASP A 325 13.41 11.24 24.01
C ASP A 325 14.68 10.38 23.89
N ALA A 326 15.83 10.97 23.51
CA ALA A 326 17.06 10.23 23.26
C ALA A 326 17.51 9.40 24.47
N SER A 327 17.41 9.96 25.68
CA SER A 327 17.73 9.24 26.92
C SER A 327 16.83 8.02 27.16
N PHE A 328 15.55 8.11 26.80
CA PHE A 328 14.62 6.98 26.88
C PHE A 328 15.01 5.89 25.88
N TRP A 329 15.29 6.26 24.64
CA TRP A 329 15.66 5.31 23.57
C TRP A 329 17.00 4.64 23.81
N TRP A 330 17.98 5.36 24.35
CA TRP A 330 19.27 4.80 24.77
C TRP A 330 19.10 3.78 25.88
N ASN A 331 18.39 4.13 26.96
CA ASN A 331 18.22 3.24 28.11
C ASN A 331 17.36 2.01 27.80
N ALA A 332 16.39 2.12 26.89
CA ALA A 332 15.46 1.04 26.58
C ALA A 332 15.93 0.13 25.44
N LEU A 333 16.55 0.70 24.39
CA LEU A 333 16.84 0.00 23.14
C LEU A 333 18.28 0.20 22.64
N GLU A 334 19.16 0.85 23.42
CA GLU A 334 20.55 1.15 23.05
C GLU A 334 20.65 2.02 21.77
N VAL A 335 19.63 2.86 21.50
CA VAL A 335 19.62 3.75 20.33
C VAL A 335 20.17 5.13 20.70
N GLU A 336 21.38 5.43 20.25
CA GLU A 336 22.03 6.73 20.46
C GLU A 336 21.47 7.83 19.53
N SER A 337 21.37 7.53 18.24
CA SER A 337 20.94 8.48 17.21
C SER A 337 20.16 7.79 16.10
N ALA A 338 19.28 8.54 15.44
CA ALA A 338 18.62 8.13 14.21
C ALA A 338 19.37 8.68 12.99
N PRO A 339 19.37 8.00 11.82
CA PRO A 339 18.65 6.76 11.52
C PRO A 339 19.27 5.51 12.17
N ALA A 340 18.41 4.63 12.68
CA ALA A 340 18.82 3.37 13.29
C ALA A 340 17.79 2.25 13.07
N ILE A 341 18.26 1.01 13.04
CA ILE A 341 17.45 -0.21 12.93
C ILE A 341 17.65 -1.00 14.21
N VAL A 342 16.56 -1.24 14.92
CA VAL A 342 16.55 -2.09 16.12
C VAL A 342 15.83 -3.39 15.80
N ILE A 343 16.50 -4.50 16.10
CA ILE A 343 15.97 -5.84 15.91
C ILE A 343 15.84 -6.53 17.26
N MET A 344 14.61 -6.85 17.63
CA MET A 344 14.30 -7.63 18.83
C MET A 344 13.91 -9.05 18.41
N LYS A 345 14.72 -10.03 18.83
CA LYS A 345 14.50 -11.46 18.54
C LYS A 345 13.63 -12.08 19.63
N ASP A 346 14.22 -12.45 20.76
CA ASP A 346 13.53 -13.19 21.82
C ASP A 346 13.29 -12.34 23.08
N PRO A 347 12.28 -12.68 23.91
CA PRO A 347 12.06 -12.03 25.20
C PRO A 347 13.32 -12.09 26.07
N GLY A 348 13.73 -10.95 26.65
CA GLY A 348 14.92 -10.87 27.51
C GLY A 348 16.26 -10.87 26.77
N SER A 349 16.28 -11.09 25.45
CA SER A 349 17.50 -10.92 24.65
C SER A 349 17.81 -9.44 24.44
N LYS A 350 19.11 -9.09 24.41
CA LYS A 350 19.54 -7.73 24.09
C LYS A 350 19.15 -7.39 22.65
N PRO A 351 18.60 -6.19 22.40
CA PRO A 351 18.29 -5.75 21.04
C PRO A 351 19.58 -5.63 20.22
N VAL A 352 19.50 -5.96 18.93
CA VAL A 352 20.59 -5.70 17.98
C VAL A 352 20.33 -4.37 17.31
N VAL A 353 21.24 -3.42 17.44
CA VAL A 353 21.11 -2.07 16.91
C VAL A 353 22.12 -1.84 15.78
N TYR A 354 21.63 -1.33 14.65
CA TYR A 354 22.46 -0.89 13.53
C TYR A 354 22.24 0.62 13.34
N HIS A 355 23.31 1.41 13.42
CA HIS A 355 23.27 2.85 13.20
C HIS A 355 23.61 3.22 11.76
N GLY A 356 23.00 4.29 11.27
CA GLY A 356 23.24 4.87 9.96
C GLY A 356 22.18 4.51 8.92
N SER A 357 22.18 5.30 7.83
CA SER A 357 21.40 5.01 6.63
C SER A 357 22.28 4.27 5.64
N GLY A 358 21.97 3.01 5.34
CA GLY A 358 22.63 2.26 4.27
C GLY A 358 21.79 2.15 3.01
N ASN A 359 22.42 1.63 1.95
CA ASN A 359 21.76 1.32 0.70
C ASN A 359 20.73 0.19 0.88
N ARG A 360 19.90 -0.02 -0.15
CA ARG A 360 18.91 -1.10 -0.17
C ARG A 360 19.50 -2.47 0.15
N THR A 361 20.63 -2.81 -0.45
CA THR A 361 21.29 -4.13 -0.24
C THR A 361 21.67 -4.31 1.21
N TRP A 362 22.32 -3.31 1.82
CA TRP A 362 22.66 -3.30 3.23
C TRP A 362 21.45 -3.53 4.15
N PHE A 363 20.32 -2.86 3.86
CA PHE A 363 19.09 -3.06 4.62
C PHE A 363 18.54 -4.49 4.51
N LEU A 364 18.52 -5.04 3.29
CA LEU A 364 18.05 -6.40 3.05
C LEU A 364 18.98 -7.45 3.66
N ASP A 365 20.28 -7.23 3.63
CA ASP A 365 21.29 -8.11 4.23
C ASP A 365 21.11 -8.17 5.76
N ILE A 366 20.85 -7.03 6.40
CA ILE A 366 20.56 -6.97 7.84
C ILE A 366 19.30 -7.78 8.17
N LEU A 367 18.23 -7.64 7.39
CA LEU A 367 17.00 -8.40 7.58
C LEU A 367 17.22 -9.90 7.40
N GLU A 368 17.93 -10.30 6.34
CA GLU A 368 18.20 -11.70 6.04
C GLU A 368 19.05 -12.37 7.13
N GLN A 369 20.08 -11.68 7.63
CA GLN A 369 20.93 -12.16 8.74
C GLN A 369 20.15 -12.31 10.06
N ASN A 370 19.09 -11.54 10.25
CA ASN A 370 18.36 -11.47 11.52
C ASN A 370 16.90 -11.93 11.44
N LYS A 371 16.49 -12.59 10.34
CA LYS A 371 15.10 -13.03 10.14
C LYS A 371 14.65 -14.12 11.12
N GLN A 372 15.60 -14.88 11.66
CA GLN A 372 15.29 -15.99 12.57
C GLN A 372 15.36 -15.55 14.03
N LEU A 373 14.40 -16.01 14.82
CA LEU A 373 14.46 -15.98 16.29
C LEU A 373 15.63 -16.85 16.78
N LEU A 374 16.20 -16.51 17.93
CA LEU A 374 17.21 -17.36 18.59
C LEU A 374 16.58 -18.68 19.01
N LEU A 375 15.38 -18.61 19.60
CA LEU A 375 14.54 -19.78 19.90
C LEU A 375 13.32 -19.80 18.97
N PRO A 376 13.36 -20.58 17.86
CA PRO A 376 12.28 -20.62 16.90
C PRO A 376 11.04 -21.31 17.47
N GLN A 377 9.85 -20.82 17.09
CA GLN A 377 8.60 -21.50 17.42
C GLN A 377 8.42 -22.71 16.52
N LEU A 378 8.01 -23.84 17.09
CA LEU A 378 7.66 -25.05 16.36
C LEU A 378 6.34 -24.83 15.62
N ARG A 379 6.37 -24.85 14.29
CA ARG A 379 5.22 -24.74 13.38
C ARG A 379 5.40 -25.69 12.20
N SER A 380 4.38 -25.87 11.39
CA SER A 380 4.46 -26.73 10.20
C SER A 380 5.55 -26.32 9.20
N THR A 381 5.90 -25.03 9.14
CA THR A 381 6.95 -24.51 8.26
C THR A 381 8.36 -24.67 8.84
N THR A 382 8.51 -24.59 10.16
CA THR A 382 9.82 -24.61 10.84
C THR A 382 10.20 -25.99 11.36
N SER A 383 9.24 -26.90 11.60
CA SER A 383 9.49 -28.21 12.24
C SER A 383 10.49 -29.06 11.49
N MET A 384 10.34 -29.12 10.16
CA MET A 384 11.21 -29.92 9.30
C MET A 384 12.61 -29.31 9.18
N GLU A 385 12.73 -27.98 9.06
CA GLU A 385 14.04 -27.29 9.00
C GLU A 385 14.84 -27.43 10.31
N LEU A 386 14.14 -27.50 11.44
CA LEU A 386 14.75 -27.68 12.76
C LEU A 386 15.07 -29.14 13.08
N GLY A 387 14.55 -30.10 12.32
CA GLY A 387 14.61 -31.52 12.66
C GLY A 387 13.77 -31.86 13.90
N CYS A 388 12.75 -31.08 14.20
CA CYS A 388 11.82 -31.29 15.31
C CYS A 388 10.51 -31.91 14.83
N ASP A 389 10.59 -32.73 13.78
CA ASP A 389 9.46 -33.38 13.15
C ASP A 389 9.77 -34.86 12.93
N ALA A 390 8.83 -35.72 13.30
CA ALA A 390 8.94 -37.17 13.11
C ALA A 390 8.91 -37.58 11.63
N ARG A 391 8.31 -36.73 10.77
CA ARG A 391 8.25 -36.90 9.32
C ARG A 391 9.51 -36.39 8.63
N GLY A 392 10.30 -35.57 9.33
CA GLY A 392 11.48 -34.91 8.81
C GLY A 392 12.77 -35.73 8.94
N TYR A 393 13.87 -35.00 8.95
CA TYR A 393 15.23 -35.51 9.04
C TYR A 393 16.04 -34.65 10.02
N SER A 394 17.19 -35.15 10.44
CA SER A 394 18.14 -34.37 11.23
C SER A 394 18.65 -33.16 10.45
N ARG A 395 18.80 -32.02 11.15
CA ARG A 395 19.45 -30.82 10.60
C ARG A 395 20.95 -31.05 10.30
N ALA A 396 21.54 -32.09 10.87
CA ALA A 396 22.92 -32.51 10.62
C ALA A 396 23.12 -33.19 9.25
N GLY A 397 22.04 -33.66 8.60
CA GLY A 397 22.08 -34.38 7.33
C GLY A 397 21.23 -35.64 7.32
N TYR A 398 21.00 -36.17 6.12
CA TYR A 398 20.22 -37.41 5.88
C TYR A 398 20.93 -38.68 6.37
N ASP A 399 22.24 -38.62 6.63
CA ASP A 399 23.06 -39.74 7.11
C ASP A 399 22.85 -40.03 8.61
N LYS A 400 22.35 -39.04 9.37
CA LYS A 400 22.16 -39.19 10.82
C LYS A 400 20.84 -39.87 11.13
N VAL A 401 20.98 -41.09 11.65
CA VAL A 401 19.88 -41.98 12.07
C VAL A 401 19.20 -41.50 13.35
N THR A 402 19.95 -40.88 14.28
CA THR A 402 19.46 -40.41 15.57
C THR A 402 19.73 -38.92 15.76
N TRP A 403 18.73 -38.18 16.22
CA TRP A 403 18.84 -36.76 16.54
C TRP A 403 17.86 -36.35 17.64
N TYR A 404 18.04 -35.14 18.17
CA TYR A 404 17.38 -34.65 19.37
C TYR A 404 16.75 -33.27 19.13
N CYS A 405 15.55 -33.07 19.64
CA CYS A 405 14.92 -31.74 19.72
C CYS A 405 14.50 -31.44 21.15
N ALA A 406 15.07 -30.39 21.73
CA ALA A 406 14.64 -29.86 23.01
C ALA A 406 13.55 -28.81 22.78
N ILE A 407 12.36 -29.07 23.31
CA ILE A 407 11.15 -28.27 23.12
C ILE A 407 10.72 -27.67 24.45
N LEU A 408 10.68 -26.34 24.52
CA LEU A 408 10.06 -25.61 25.63
C LEU A 408 8.56 -25.44 25.34
N VAL A 409 7.71 -25.98 26.19
CA VAL A 409 6.25 -25.97 26.00
C VAL A 409 5.59 -25.11 27.07
N GLY A 410 4.65 -24.24 26.67
CA GLY A 410 3.82 -23.52 27.62
C GLY A 410 2.83 -22.56 26.96
N ARG A 411 1.91 -22.03 27.76
CA ARG A 411 1.01 -20.94 27.35
C ARG A 411 1.75 -19.61 27.32
N GLN A 412 1.29 -18.68 26.51
CA GLN A 412 1.90 -17.35 26.43
C GLN A 412 1.73 -16.60 27.77
N SER A 413 2.81 -16.57 28.56
CA SER A 413 2.84 -15.99 29.91
C SER A 413 4.20 -15.37 30.23
N VAL A 414 4.30 -14.68 31.36
CA VAL A 414 5.57 -14.10 31.84
C VAL A 414 6.56 -15.20 32.20
N GLU A 415 6.07 -16.30 32.78
CA GLU A 415 6.83 -17.49 33.15
C GLU A 415 7.43 -18.17 31.91
N LEU A 416 6.65 -18.32 30.83
CA LEU A 416 7.17 -18.85 29.57
C LEU A 416 8.26 -17.95 29.00
N ASN A 417 8.07 -16.63 28.98
CA ASN A 417 9.07 -15.70 28.48
C ASN A 417 10.39 -15.78 29.28
N LYS A 418 10.31 -15.91 30.60
CA LYS A 418 11.48 -16.11 31.47
C LYS A 418 12.20 -17.42 31.14
N MET A 419 11.45 -18.51 30.92
CA MET A 419 12.04 -19.80 30.54
C MET A 419 12.64 -19.78 29.12
N ARG A 420 12.05 -19.04 28.18
CA ARG A 420 12.62 -18.82 26.83
C ARG A 420 13.98 -18.13 26.95
N GLU A 421 14.08 -17.09 27.77
CA GLU A 421 15.34 -16.41 28.04
C GLU A 421 16.39 -17.37 28.63
N THR A 422 16.01 -18.20 29.61
CA THR A 422 16.88 -19.24 30.16
C THR A 422 17.34 -20.23 29.08
N MET A 423 16.45 -20.66 28.20
CA MET A 423 16.78 -21.62 27.13
C MET A 423 17.73 -21.03 26.08
N CYS A 424 17.56 -19.75 25.72
CA CYS A 424 18.52 -19.04 24.87
C CYS A 424 19.91 -19.00 25.52
N ARG A 425 19.99 -18.73 26.83
CA ARG A 425 21.27 -18.74 27.56
C ARG A 425 21.90 -20.15 27.63
N VAL A 426 21.09 -21.19 27.76
CA VAL A 426 21.54 -22.60 27.67
C VAL A 426 22.14 -22.88 26.30
N GLN A 427 21.47 -22.47 25.23
CA GLN A 427 21.95 -22.63 23.86
C GLN A 427 23.26 -21.86 23.62
N ASP A 428 23.37 -20.63 24.12
CA ASP A 428 24.59 -19.82 24.04
C ASP A 428 25.76 -20.47 24.80
N ALA A 429 25.49 -21.03 25.99
CA ALA A 429 26.49 -21.72 26.80
C ALA A 429 27.02 -22.99 26.10
N LEU A 430 26.13 -23.78 25.46
CA LEU A 430 26.52 -24.95 24.68
C LEU A 430 27.29 -24.58 23.41
N SER A 431 27.00 -23.43 22.81
CA SER A 431 27.70 -22.94 21.61
C SER A 431 29.12 -22.46 21.93
N LYS A 432 29.31 -21.82 23.09
CA LYS A 432 30.60 -21.27 23.55
C LYS A 432 31.51 -22.31 24.21
N TYR A 433 30.96 -23.45 24.63
CA TYR A 433 31.74 -24.52 25.25
C TYR A 433 32.80 -25.02 24.27
N ASP A 434 34.08 -24.92 24.63
CA ASP A 434 35.19 -25.44 23.82
C ASP A 434 35.68 -26.78 24.39
N ASP A 435 35.72 -27.80 23.55
CA ASP A 435 36.22 -29.14 23.91
C ASP A 435 37.76 -29.20 23.86
N SER A 436 38.41 -28.17 23.31
CA SER A 436 39.87 -28.11 23.13
C SER A 436 40.63 -27.55 24.33
N ASP A 437 39.97 -26.83 25.24
CA ASP A 437 40.57 -26.33 26.47
C ASP A 437 40.55 -27.43 27.56
N ASP A 438 41.73 -27.96 27.91
CA ASP A 438 41.88 -29.00 28.95
C ASP A 438 41.35 -28.58 30.34
N ALA A 439 41.21 -27.27 30.58
CA ALA A 439 40.69 -26.71 31.82
C ALA A 439 39.14 -26.66 31.88
N SER A 440 38.45 -26.74 30.74
CA SER A 440 36.97 -26.68 30.65
C SER A 440 36.30 -28.01 30.31
N LYS A 441 37.06 -29.12 30.29
CA LYS A 441 36.54 -30.48 30.08
C LYS A 441 35.68 -30.92 31.27
N ASP A 442 34.44 -30.44 31.34
CA ASP A 442 33.42 -31.07 32.17
C ASP A 442 32.80 -32.22 31.35
N PRO A 443 33.12 -33.48 31.68
CA PRO A 443 32.59 -34.64 30.94
C PRO A 443 31.05 -34.70 31.00
N SER A 444 30.42 -33.97 31.94
CA SER A 444 28.98 -33.91 32.05
C SER A 444 28.31 -32.94 31.06
N ILE A 445 29.05 -32.17 30.25
CA ILE A 445 28.52 -31.18 29.29
C ILE A 445 28.82 -31.55 27.83
N THR A 446 29.96 -32.20 27.57
CA THR A 446 30.46 -32.54 26.23
C THR A 446 29.45 -33.24 25.30
N PRO A 447 28.64 -34.23 25.74
CA PRO A 447 27.62 -34.85 24.89
C PRO A 447 26.62 -33.85 24.30
N ALA A 448 26.05 -32.94 25.11
CA ALA A 448 25.10 -31.94 24.61
C ALA A 448 25.78 -30.89 23.72
N ALA A 449 26.97 -30.42 24.10
CA ALA A 449 27.70 -29.40 23.34
C ALA A 449 28.09 -29.91 21.95
N SER A 450 28.64 -31.14 21.87
CA SER A 450 28.99 -31.78 20.60
C SER A 450 27.76 -32.06 19.73
N ALA A 451 26.63 -32.50 20.31
CA ALA A 451 25.38 -32.69 19.60
C ALA A 451 24.81 -31.37 19.06
N HIS A 452 24.93 -30.27 19.81
CA HIS A 452 24.50 -28.95 19.36
C HIS A 452 25.37 -28.42 18.21
N LYS A 453 26.71 -28.46 18.36
CA LYS A 453 27.66 -28.04 17.31
C LYS A 453 27.50 -28.85 16.01
N SER A 454 27.25 -30.15 16.14
CA SER A 454 26.98 -31.03 15.00
C SER A 454 25.56 -30.91 14.41
N LYS A 455 24.74 -29.98 14.91
CA LYS A 455 23.33 -29.77 14.52
C LYS A 455 22.44 -31.01 14.69
N ARG A 456 22.82 -31.94 15.58
CA ARG A 456 21.98 -33.08 16.00
C ARG A 456 21.03 -32.71 17.14
N LEU A 457 21.35 -31.69 17.92
CA LEU A 457 20.50 -31.14 18.97
C LEU A 457 19.98 -29.75 18.57
N SER A 458 18.67 -29.65 18.37
CA SER A 458 17.96 -28.41 18.06
C SER A 458 17.13 -27.93 19.25
N PHE A 459 16.92 -26.62 19.33
CA PHE A 459 16.08 -25.98 20.34
C PHE A 459 14.88 -25.31 19.69
N ALA A 460 13.70 -25.49 20.26
CA ALA A 460 12.47 -24.87 19.81
C ALA A 460 11.54 -24.59 20.98
N TRP A 461 10.51 -23.76 20.76
CA TRP A 461 9.42 -23.60 21.72
C TRP A 461 8.05 -23.84 21.08
N LEU A 462 7.09 -24.26 21.88
CA LEU A 462 5.74 -24.60 21.49
C LEU A 462 4.73 -23.77 22.28
N ASP A 463 3.84 -23.11 21.55
CA ASP A 463 2.68 -22.44 22.17
C ASP A 463 1.59 -23.47 22.45
N GLY A 464 1.42 -23.77 23.74
CA GLY A 464 0.47 -24.76 24.22
C GLY A 464 -0.99 -24.37 24.01
N GLU A 465 -1.30 -23.08 23.84
CA GLU A 465 -2.66 -22.61 23.57
C GLU A 465 -2.99 -22.75 22.08
N ALA A 466 -2.11 -22.24 21.21
CA ALA A 466 -2.28 -22.35 19.76
C ALA A 466 -2.19 -23.79 19.25
N GLN A 467 -1.32 -24.62 19.85
CA GLN A 467 -1.06 -26.00 19.41
C GLN A 467 -1.47 -27.04 20.45
N ASN A 468 -2.70 -26.90 20.97
CA ASN A 468 -3.21 -27.73 22.06
C ASN A 468 -3.11 -29.25 21.80
N LYS A 469 -3.46 -29.75 20.60
CA LYS A 469 -3.41 -31.18 20.26
C LYS A 469 -1.99 -31.73 20.32
N TYR A 470 -1.03 -31.00 19.76
CA TYR A 470 0.38 -31.39 19.77
C TYR A 470 0.95 -31.30 21.19
N CYS A 471 0.59 -30.27 21.94
CA CYS A 471 0.99 -30.08 23.32
C CYS A 471 0.53 -31.24 24.22
N PHE A 472 -0.76 -31.62 24.18
CA PHE A 472 -1.30 -32.74 24.96
C PHE A 472 -0.72 -34.11 24.56
N PHE A 473 -0.27 -34.27 23.31
CA PHE A 473 0.34 -35.51 22.85
C PHE A 473 1.68 -35.79 23.55
N TYR A 474 2.52 -34.76 23.74
CA TYR A 474 3.83 -34.89 24.39
C TYR A 474 3.79 -34.67 25.91
N VAL A 475 2.93 -33.79 26.40
CA VAL A 475 2.75 -33.53 27.84
C VAL A 475 1.66 -34.46 28.38
N GLN A 476 1.98 -35.73 28.53
CA GLN A 476 1.07 -36.72 29.13
C GLN A 476 1.22 -36.74 30.66
N SER A 477 0.77 -35.68 31.33
CA SER A 477 0.77 -35.59 32.79
C SER A 477 -0.59 -35.12 33.32
N GLU A 478 -0.85 -35.41 34.61
CA GLU A 478 -2.07 -34.97 35.30
C GLU A 478 -2.24 -33.44 35.29
N THR A 479 -1.11 -32.72 35.27
CA THR A 479 -1.01 -31.25 35.26
C THR A 479 -0.76 -30.69 33.85
N SER A 480 -1.10 -31.45 32.81
CA SER A 480 -0.96 -31.02 31.40
C SER A 480 -1.82 -29.79 31.07
N TYR A 481 -2.96 -29.60 31.74
CA TYR A 481 -3.85 -28.44 31.57
C TYR A 481 -3.25 -27.11 32.06
N ASP A 482 -2.19 -27.15 32.87
CA ASP A 482 -1.46 -25.95 33.33
C ASP A 482 -0.45 -25.45 32.28
N THR A 483 -0.12 -26.31 31.30
CA THR A 483 0.87 -26.05 30.25
C THR A 483 0.21 -25.96 28.86
N CYS A 484 -0.85 -26.74 28.62
CA CYS A 484 -1.50 -26.92 27.33
C CYS A 484 -2.98 -26.52 27.33
N GLY A 485 -3.47 -26.01 26.20
CA GLY A 485 -4.88 -25.67 25.99
C GLY A 485 -5.27 -24.30 26.54
N THR A 486 -6.58 -24.04 26.56
CA THR A 486 -7.13 -22.75 26.99
C THR A 486 -7.01 -22.55 28.51
N ARG A 487 -6.86 -21.30 28.95
CA ARG A 487 -6.67 -20.97 30.37
C ARG A 487 -7.93 -21.32 31.19
N ARG A 488 -7.79 -22.29 32.10
CA ARG A 488 -8.83 -22.71 33.08
C ARG A 488 -8.55 -22.23 34.51
N ALA A 489 -7.27 -22.03 34.83
CA ALA A 489 -6.76 -21.56 36.13
C ALA A 489 -5.71 -20.47 35.88
N PRO A 490 -5.43 -19.57 36.85
CA PRO A 490 -4.49 -18.47 36.68
C PRO A 490 -3.01 -18.89 36.74
N ILE A 491 -2.71 -20.18 36.82
CA ILE A 491 -1.35 -20.69 36.98
C ILE A 491 -0.87 -21.22 35.62
N ASP A 492 0.19 -20.64 35.09
CA ASP A 492 0.87 -21.09 33.87
C ASP A 492 2.22 -21.73 34.24
N VAL A 493 2.40 -23.01 33.89
CA VAL A 493 3.65 -23.73 34.18
C VAL A 493 4.31 -24.18 32.87
N PRO A 494 5.41 -23.52 32.44
CA PRO A 494 6.17 -23.97 31.29
C PRO A 494 6.97 -25.24 31.62
N ARG A 495 7.14 -26.13 30.64
CA ARG A 495 7.87 -27.40 30.77
C ARG A 495 8.91 -27.56 29.67
N ILE A 496 10.04 -28.18 29.98
CA ILE A 496 11.07 -28.53 29.01
C ILE A 496 10.95 -30.01 28.70
N LEU A 497 10.92 -30.35 27.42
CA LEU A 497 10.90 -31.71 26.91
C LEU A 497 12.10 -31.92 25.99
N ILE A 498 12.64 -33.13 25.95
CA ILE A 498 13.55 -33.56 24.88
C ILE A 498 12.91 -34.73 24.14
N VAL A 499 12.86 -34.61 22.81
CA VAL A 499 12.38 -35.65 21.91
C VAL A 499 13.60 -36.21 21.17
N ARG A 500 13.85 -37.51 21.37
CA ARG A 500 14.81 -38.28 20.59
C ARG A 500 14.07 -38.89 19.40
N TYR A 501 14.58 -38.63 18.21
CA TYR A 501 14.11 -39.22 16.97
C TYR A 501 15.10 -40.27 16.49
N HIS A 502 14.57 -41.38 15.96
CA HIS A 502 15.37 -42.46 15.41
C HIS A 502 14.74 -43.03 14.14
N ARG A 503 15.52 -43.10 13.06
CA ARG A 503 15.01 -43.52 11.74
C ARG A 503 15.73 -44.77 11.23
N ASN A 504 14.99 -45.85 11.00
CA ASN A 504 15.54 -47.06 10.40
C ASN A 504 15.58 -46.94 8.87
N ALA A 505 16.76 -46.75 8.29
CA ALA A 505 16.96 -46.62 6.83
C ALA A 505 16.44 -47.82 6.02
N THR A 506 16.49 -49.03 6.58
CA THR A 506 16.04 -50.27 5.93
C THR A 506 14.51 -50.42 5.90
N GLU A 507 13.79 -49.86 6.87
CA GLU A 507 12.32 -49.94 6.93
C GLU A 507 11.65 -48.84 6.10
N THR A 508 12.25 -47.65 5.99
CA THR A 508 11.71 -46.55 5.18
C THR A 508 11.82 -46.82 3.68
N ALA A 509 12.91 -47.43 3.22
CA ALA A 509 13.04 -47.86 1.82
C ALA A 509 11.98 -48.91 1.44
N ASN A 510 11.67 -49.83 2.36
CA ASN A 510 10.62 -50.83 2.18
C ASN A 510 9.20 -50.24 2.22
N ALA A 511 8.96 -49.15 2.95
CA ALA A 511 7.67 -48.45 3.01
C ALA A 511 7.41 -47.61 1.75
N GLU A 512 8.40 -46.85 1.28
CA GLU A 512 8.31 -46.08 0.02
C GLU A 512 8.07 -46.99 -1.19
N GLN A 513 8.73 -48.15 -1.22
CA GLN A 513 8.63 -49.14 -2.30
C GLN A 513 7.31 -49.94 -2.30
N LYS A 514 6.62 -50.05 -1.15
CA LYS A 514 5.27 -50.65 -1.03
C LYS A 514 4.14 -49.68 -1.40
N SER A 515 4.32 -48.38 -1.19
CA SER A 515 3.29 -47.36 -1.45
C SER A 515 2.96 -47.15 -2.93
N SER A 516 3.84 -47.56 -3.86
CA SER A 516 3.77 -47.20 -5.29
C SER A 516 3.09 -48.22 -6.20
N LYS A 517 2.61 -49.38 -5.71
CA LYS A 517 2.15 -50.48 -6.59
C LYS A 517 0.69 -50.95 -6.48
N TRP A 518 -0.12 -50.52 -5.50
CA TRP A 518 -1.49 -51.06 -5.32
C TRP A 518 -2.52 -49.96 -5.04
N PRO A 519 -3.74 -50.01 -5.63
CA PRO A 519 -4.82 -49.10 -5.28
C PRO A 519 -5.31 -49.42 -3.86
N LYS A 520 -5.21 -48.44 -2.95
CA LYS A 520 -5.46 -48.60 -1.51
C LYS A 520 -6.94 -48.85 -1.22
N THR A 521 -7.25 -49.89 -0.44
CA THR A 521 -8.59 -50.11 0.15
C THR A 521 -8.74 -49.32 1.45
N VAL A 522 -9.99 -48.97 1.81
CA VAL A 522 -10.37 -48.14 2.98
C VAL A 522 -9.83 -48.66 4.33
N TRP A 523 -9.49 -49.95 4.40
CA TRP A 523 -8.94 -50.60 5.60
C TRP A 523 -7.40 -50.62 5.66
N GLN A 524 -6.71 -50.26 4.57
CA GLN A 524 -5.24 -50.20 4.50
C GLN A 524 -4.67 -48.80 4.75
N SER A 525 -5.51 -47.76 4.81
CA SER A 525 -5.09 -46.40 5.15
C SER A 525 -4.66 -46.22 6.61
N GLU A 526 -5.09 -47.09 7.52
CA GLU A 526 -4.76 -47.00 8.96
C GLU A 526 -3.39 -47.61 9.31
N ALA A 527 -2.85 -48.50 8.46
CA ALA A 527 -1.53 -49.12 8.66
C ALA A 527 -0.37 -48.29 8.08
N ASP A 528 -0.65 -47.40 7.12
CA ASP A 528 0.28 -46.40 6.57
C ASP A 528 0.33 -45.10 7.40
N ASP A 529 -0.41 -45.04 8.51
CA ASP A 529 -0.68 -43.82 9.27
C ASP A 529 0.39 -43.53 10.34
N VAL A 530 1.53 -44.20 10.28
CA VAL A 530 2.57 -44.17 11.32
C VAL A 530 3.77 -43.33 10.85
N ASP A 531 4.29 -42.46 11.72
CA ASP A 531 5.41 -41.59 11.36
C ASP A 531 6.70 -42.39 11.07
N PRO A 532 7.56 -41.89 10.14
CA PRO A 532 8.74 -42.63 9.69
C PRO A 532 9.86 -42.69 10.73
N ALA A 533 10.01 -41.66 11.57
CA ALA A 533 10.92 -41.69 12.70
C ALA A 533 10.20 -42.13 13.98
N ALA A 534 10.81 -43.07 14.71
CA ALA A 534 10.34 -43.43 16.03
C ALA A 534 10.81 -42.39 17.06
N GLN A 535 10.02 -42.23 18.12
CA GLN A 535 10.17 -41.13 19.07
C GLN A 535 10.27 -41.64 20.51
N LEU A 536 11.07 -40.95 21.30
CA LEU A 536 11.13 -41.09 22.75
C LEU A 536 11.18 -39.71 23.38
N VAL A 537 10.32 -39.47 24.36
CA VAL A 537 10.09 -38.15 24.94
C VAL A 537 10.40 -38.22 26.43
N VAL A 538 11.17 -37.26 26.92
CA VAL A 538 11.49 -37.13 28.34
C VAL A 538 11.24 -35.71 28.80
N SER A 539 10.50 -35.56 29.90
CA SER A 539 10.25 -34.27 30.56
C SER A 539 11.31 -33.93 31.60
N TYR A 540 11.59 -32.65 31.76
CA TYR A 540 12.45 -32.13 32.82
C TYR A 540 11.60 -31.58 33.98
N ASP A 541 11.80 -32.15 35.17
CA ASP A 541 11.10 -31.76 36.40
C ASP A 541 12.01 -31.01 37.40
N GLY A 542 13.19 -30.56 36.96
CA GLY A 542 14.17 -29.87 37.80
C GLY A 542 13.98 -28.34 37.88
N THR A 543 14.94 -27.64 38.48
CA THR A 543 14.89 -26.18 38.61
C THR A 543 15.25 -25.48 37.29
N ALA A 544 14.81 -24.23 37.13
CA ALA A 544 15.11 -23.42 35.94
C ALA A 544 16.58 -22.94 35.85
N GLU A 545 17.52 -23.63 36.52
CA GLU A 545 18.93 -23.27 36.55
C GLU A 545 19.66 -23.79 35.30
N ILE A 546 20.34 -22.87 34.61
CA ILE A 546 21.12 -23.15 33.39
C ILE A 546 22.05 -24.37 33.51
N PRO A 547 22.92 -24.49 34.55
CA PRO A 547 23.83 -25.64 34.64
C PRO A 547 23.10 -26.97 34.86
N GLN A 548 21.97 -26.98 35.57
CA GLN A 548 21.19 -28.20 35.79
C GLN A 548 20.53 -28.68 34.49
N ILE A 549 19.97 -27.74 33.71
CA ILE A 549 19.37 -28.04 32.41
C ILE A 549 20.43 -28.59 31.44
N ILE A 550 21.61 -27.97 31.38
CA ILE A 550 22.72 -28.43 30.53
C ILE A 550 23.15 -29.86 30.90
N LYS A 551 23.35 -30.11 32.20
CA LYS A 551 23.74 -31.44 32.70
C LYS A 551 22.68 -32.50 32.40
N TRP A 552 21.40 -32.14 32.53
CA TRP A 552 20.29 -33.02 32.18
C TRP A 552 20.25 -33.31 30.67
N LEU A 553 20.31 -32.28 29.81
CA LEU A 553 20.34 -32.44 28.35
C LEU A 553 21.50 -33.35 27.92
N SER A 554 22.68 -33.12 28.48
CA SER A 554 23.87 -33.90 28.19
C SER A 554 23.72 -35.36 28.58
N LYS A 555 23.16 -35.64 29.77
CA LYS A 555 22.81 -37.00 30.19
C LYS A 555 21.80 -37.65 29.24
N MET A 556 20.79 -36.93 28.79
CA MET A 556 19.78 -37.48 27.86
C MET A 556 20.37 -37.80 26.48
N VAL A 557 21.28 -36.97 25.98
CA VAL A 557 22.02 -37.23 24.73
C VAL A 557 22.96 -38.42 24.89
N ASP A 558 23.71 -38.49 25.99
CA ASP A 558 24.61 -39.60 26.28
C ASP A 558 23.87 -40.94 26.43
N ASP A 559 22.77 -40.95 27.20
CA ASP A 559 21.92 -42.13 27.35
C ASP A 559 21.28 -42.52 26.00
N GLY A 560 20.90 -41.54 25.17
CA GLY A 560 20.32 -41.79 23.85
C GLY A 560 21.34 -42.28 22.80
N ASP A 561 22.61 -41.90 22.90
CA ASP A 561 23.65 -42.32 21.97
C ASP A 561 24.26 -43.68 22.39
N ASN A 562 24.34 -43.96 23.70
CA ASN A 562 25.01 -45.15 24.24
C ASN A 562 24.07 -46.29 24.64
N ARG A 563 22.79 -46.02 24.96
CA ARG A 563 21.84 -47.06 25.40
C ARG A 563 20.84 -47.44 24.31
N ASN A 564 20.51 -48.72 24.25
CA ASN A 564 19.39 -49.23 23.44
C ASN A 564 18.06 -48.95 24.15
N LEU A 565 17.56 -47.71 24.02
CA LEU A 565 16.27 -47.30 24.55
C LEU A 565 15.11 -47.76 23.65
N PRO A 566 13.93 -48.04 24.22
CA PRO A 566 12.75 -48.42 23.44
C PRO A 566 12.27 -47.26 22.55
N PHE A 567 11.72 -47.63 21.40
CA PHE A 567 11.24 -46.70 20.38
C PHE A 567 9.74 -46.86 20.20
N TYR A 568 8.99 -45.75 20.26
CA TYR A 568 7.56 -45.75 20.01
C TYR A 568 7.26 -45.09 18.67
N ARG A 569 6.45 -45.75 17.85
CA ARG A 569 5.95 -45.23 16.59
C ARG A 569 4.48 -44.89 16.75
N ALA A 570 4.16 -43.61 16.68
CA ALA A 570 2.79 -43.10 16.75
C ALA A 570 2.65 -41.96 15.76
N LYS A 571 1.42 -41.73 15.29
CA LYS A 571 1.08 -40.60 14.43
C LYS A 571 1.11 -39.31 15.23
N THR A 572 2.05 -38.42 14.93
CA THR A 572 2.10 -37.09 15.53
C THR A 572 0.98 -36.20 14.98
N PRO A 573 0.31 -35.41 15.85
CA PRO A 573 -0.64 -34.40 15.41
C PRO A 573 0.01 -33.38 14.48
N GLU A 574 -0.76 -32.81 13.55
CA GLU A 574 -0.25 -31.76 12.67
C GLU A 574 -0.04 -30.44 13.44
N LEU A 575 1.09 -29.80 13.18
CA LEU A 575 1.43 -28.48 13.71
C LEU A 575 0.61 -27.40 13.01
N VAL A 576 0.26 -26.36 13.75
CA VAL A 576 -0.54 -25.24 13.20
C VAL A 576 0.33 -24.42 12.22
N PRO A 577 -0.20 -24.05 11.05
CA PRO A 577 0.51 -23.19 10.11
C PRO A 577 0.74 -21.78 10.68
N GLU A 578 1.51 -20.98 9.96
CA GLU A 578 1.80 -19.60 10.36
C GLU A 578 0.52 -18.78 10.51
N SER A 579 0.46 -17.90 11.51
CA SER A 579 -0.74 -17.11 11.80
C SER A 579 -1.08 -16.25 10.59
N ALA A 580 -2.20 -16.57 9.95
CA ALA A 580 -2.80 -15.79 8.88
C ALA A 580 -3.43 -14.51 9.43
N GLU A 581 -2.63 -13.65 10.09
CA GLU A 581 -3.06 -12.27 10.24
C GLU A 581 -3.17 -11.69 8.82
N PRO A 582 -4.36 -11.19 8.42
CA PRO A 582 -4.51 -10.60 7.11
C PRO A 582 -3.56 -9.40 7.05
N MET A 583 -2.52 -9.52 6.22
CA MET A 583 -1.66 -8.40 5.88
C MET A 583 -2.59 -7.28 5.43
N ARG A 584 -2.59 -6.15 6.15
CA ARG A 584 -3.44 -4.99 5.84
C ARG A 584 -2.89 -4.33 4.58
N SER A 585 -3.17 -4.95 3.45
CA SER A 585 -2.80 -4.48 2.12
C SER A 585 -3.92 -3.65 1.53
N GLY A 586 -3.53 -2.49 0.99
CA GLY A 586 -4.41 -1.65 0.20
C GLY A 586 -5.03 -0.46 0.92
N VAL A 587 -5.39 0.51 0.09
CA VAL A 587 -6.10 1.74 0.45
C VAL A 587 -7.43 1.39 1.16
N PRO A 588 -7.77 2.03 2.28
CA PRO A 588 -9.04 1.83 2.99
C PRO A 588 -10.22 1.86 2.02
N LYS A 589 -11.21 0.98 2.22
CA LYS A 589 -12.39 0.88 1.33
C LYS A 589 -13.11 2.24 1.17
N THR A 590 -13.05 3.08 2.21
CA THR A 590 -13.59 4.45 2.23
C THR A 590 -12.87 5.36 1.23
N VAL A 591 -11.54 5.33 1.18
CA VAL A 591 -10.73 6.14 0.25
C VAL A 591 -10.88 5.68 -1.20
N LYS A 592 -10.99 4.36 -1.45
CA LYS A 592 -11.34 3.85 -2.79
C LYS A 592 -12.72 4.30 -3.25
N ALA A 593 -13.68 4.40 -2.33
CA ALA A 593 -15.03 4.88 -2.63
C ALA A 593 -15.06 6.38 -2.92
N THR A 594 -14.33 7.20 -2.15
CA THR A 594 -14.22 8.64 -2.41
C THR A 594 -13.49 8.92 -3.71
N GLN A 595 -12.39 8.22 -4.02
CA GLN A 595 -11.71 8.34 -5.31
C GLN A 595 -12.61 7.97 -6.50
N LYS A 596 -13.40 6.90 -6.39
CA LYS A 596 -14.38 6.54 -7.44
C LYS A 596 -15.47 7.58 -7.61
N LEU A 597 -15.91 8.22 -6.52
CA LEU A 597 -16.91 9.28 -6.58
C LEU A 597 -16.32 10.55 -7.21
N LEU A 598 -15.07 10.87 -6.87
CA LEU A 598 -14.33 11.99 -7.44
C LEU A 598 -14.11 11.79 -8.94
N SER A 599 -13.70 10.60 -9.37
CA SER A 599 -13.48 10.29 -10.79
C SER A 599 -14.78 10.33 -11.60
N LEU A 600 -15.90 9.89 -11.02
CA LEU A 600 -17.21 10.01 -11.63
C LEU A 600 -17.64 11.48 -11.77
N TRP A 601 -17.36 12.30 -10.74
CA TRP A 601 -17.67 13.73 -10.75
C TRP A 601 -16.80 14.50 -11.74
N ASN A 602 -15.51 14.17 -11.83
CA ASN A 602 -14.59 14.70 -12.83
C ASN A 602 -15.05 14.37 -14.26
N ARG A 603 -15.51 13.13 -14.49
CA ARG A 603 -16.06 12.73 -15.79
C ARG A 603 -17.34 13.52 -16.14
N ILE A 604 -18.20 13.77 -15.16
CA ILE A 604 -19.40 14.62 -15.35
C ILE A 604 -18.99 16.07 -15.70
N LYS A 605 -17.96 16.62 -15.06
CA LYS A 605 -17.41 17.93 -15.43
C LYS A 605 -16.88 17.99 -16.86
N ASP A 606 -16.24 16.92 -17.34
CA ASP A 606 -15.73 16.90 -18.72
C ASP A 606 -16.87 16.89 -19.74
N TYR A 607 -17.95 16.17 -19.45
CA TYR A 607 -19.17 16.23 -20.27
C TYR A 607 -19.84 17.60 -20.18
N LEU A 608 -19.80 18.27 -19.03
CA LEU A 608 -20.35 19.63 -18.89
C LEU A 608 -19.66 20.65 -19.81
N ALA A 609 -18.41 20.42 -20.18
CA ALA A 609 -17.63 21.26 -21.09
C ALA A 609 -17.72 20.83 -22.58
N ASP A 610 -18.48 19.78 -22.92
CA ASP A 610 -18.62 19.31 -24.31
C ASP A 610 -19.68 20.14 -25.07
N PRO A 611 -19.31 20.83 -26.17
CA PRO A 611 -20.23 21.63 -26.97
C PRO A 611 -21.37 20.83 -27.60
N ARG A 612 -21.25 19.50 -27.67
CA ARG A 612 -22.29 18.60 -28.20
C ARG A 612 -23.41 18.33 -27.20
N MET A 613 -23.22 18.59 -25.91
CA MET A 613 -24.24 18.29 -24.89
C MET A 613 -25.49 19.17 -25.04
N GLY A 614 -25.34 20.46 -25.33
CA GLY A 614 -26.50 21.33 -25.58
C GLY A 614 -27.38 20.83 -26.74
N PRO A 615 -26.82 20.63 -27.96
CA PRO A 615 -27.56 20.08 -29.09
C PRO A 615 -28.17 18.70 -28.87
N THR A 616 -27.48 17.79 -28.16
CA THR A 616 -28.01 16.44 -27.88
C THR A 616 -29.15 16.46 -26.86
N LEU A 617 -29.08 17.32 -25.84
CA LEU A 617 -30.19 17.56 -24.91
C LEU A 617 -31.40 18.17 -25.63
N LEU A 618 -31.17 19.08 -26.57
CA LEU A 618 -32.22 19.66 -27.40
C LEU A 618 -32.87 18.60 -28.31
N LEU A 619 -32.08 17.73 -28.94
CA LEU A 619 -32.60 16.59 -29.70
C LEU A 619 -33.42 15.64 -28.82
N GLY A 620 -32.96 15.35 -27.59
CA GLY A 620 -33.70 14.56 -26.61
C GLY A 620 -35.02 15.22 -26.18
N ALA A 621 -35.04 16.54 -26.04
CA ALA A 621 -36.27 17.29 -25.79
C ALA A 621 -37.26 17.17 -26.95
N LEU A 622 -36.79 17.27 -28.20
CA LEU A 622 -37.62 17.13 -29.40
C LEU A 622 -38.18 15.70 -29.56
N LEU A 623 -37.35 14.67 -29.37
CA LEU A 623 -37.76 13.27 -29.45
C LEU A 623 -38.75 12.89 -28.34
N SER A 624 -38.52 13.38 -27.11
CA SER A 624 -39.45 13.14 -26.00
C SER A 624 -40.77 13.88 -26.19
N ALA A 625 -40.75 15.13 -26.68
CA ALA A 625 -41.97 15.86 -27.04
C ALA A 625 -42.73 15.15 -28.17
N GLY A 626 -42.03 14.66 -29.19
CA GLY A 626 -42.59 13.88 -30.29
C GLY A 626 -43.23 12.57 -29.83
N ASN A 627 -42.59 11.85 -28.90
CA ASN A 627 -43.15 10.61 -28.34
C ASN A 627 -44.37 10.86 -27.45
N VAL A 628 -44.36 11.91 -26.63
CA VAL A 628 -45.53 12.34 -25.84
C VAL A 628 -46.68 12.72 -26.77
N TRP A 629 -46.39 13.46 -27.85
CA TRP A 629 -47.37 13.80 -28.88
C TRP A 629 -47.93 12.55 -29.59
N TRP A 630 -47.07 11.60 -29.95
CA TRP A 630 -47.45 10.33 -30.59
C TRP A 630 -48.30 9.42 -29.69
N MET A 631 -47.94 9.31 -28.42
CA MET A 631 -48.72 8.55 -27.42
C MET A 631 -50.09 9.20 -27.19
N ARG A 632 -50.17 10.53 -27.22
CA ARG A 632 -51.43 11.27 -27.11
C ARG A 632 -52.31 11.21 -28.35
N SER A 633 -51.73 11.28 -29.55
CA SER A 633 -52.49 11.16 -30.79
C SER A 633 -53.12 9.77 -30.93
N ARG A 634 -52.48 8.71 -30.41
CA ARG A 634 -53.09 7.37 -30.30
C ARG A 634 -54.15 7.23 -29.22
N SER A 635 -54.02 7.92 -28.09
CA SER A 635 -55.02 7.87 -27.01
C SER A 635 -56.24 8.76 -27.27
N SER A 636 -56.16 9.72 -28.20
CA SER A 636 -57.31 10.52 -28.65
C SER A 636 -58.24 9.78 -29.63
N THR A 637 -57.82 8.63 -30.19
CA THR A 637 -58.63 7.85 -31.15
C THR A 637 -59.49 6.76 -30.49
N GLN A 638 -59.43 6.59 -29.16
CA GLN A 638 -60.34 5.72 -28.42
C GLN A 638 -61.34 6.57 -27.63
N GLN A 639 -62.59 6.65 -28.12
CA GLN A 639 -63.72 7.13 -27.33
C GLN A 639 -63.88 6.25 -26.07
N PRO A 640 -64.13 6.83 -24.88
CA PRO A 640 -64.38 6.06 -23.67
C PRO A 640 -65.85 5.60 -23.65
N ALA A 641 -66.08 4.31 -23.87
CA ALA A 641 -67.33 3.69 -23.47
C ALA A 641 -67.31 3.48 -21.95
N GLN A 642 -68.23 4.13 -21.25
CA GLN A 642 -68.53 3.90 -19.84
C GLN A 642 -69.03 2.46 -19.65
N THR A 643 -68.57 1.75 -18.61
CA THR A 643 -69.47 1.07 -17.67
C THR A 643 -68.77 0.70 -16.37
N ASN A 644 -69.38 1.12 -15.26
CA ASN A 644 -69.09 0.69 -13.90
C ASN A 644 -69.52 -0.77 -13.69
N GLN A 645 -68.68 -1.61 -13.08
CA GLN A 645 -69.02 -2.38 -11.88
C GLN A 645 -67.79 -3.15 -11.33
N PRO A 646 -67.70 -3.33 -10.00
CA PRO A 646 -66.57 -3.99 -9.36
C PRO A 646 -66.80 -5.50 -9.19
N SER A 647 -65.75 -6.29 -9.39
CA SER A 647 -65.65 -7.65 -8.85
C SER A 647 -64.29 -7.85 -8.18
N PRO A 648 -64.25 -8.45 -6.97
CA PRO A 648 -63.03 -8.64 -6.19
C PRO A 648 -62.32 -9.92 -6.62
N ASN A 649 -61.01 -9.86 -6.84
CA ASN A 649 -60.05 -10.94 -6.59
C ASN A 649 -58.66 -10.51 -7.08
N GLN A 650 -57.74 -10.20 -6.15
CA GLN A 650 -56.31 -10.54 -6.26
C GLN A 650 -55.55 -10.26 -4.95
N PRO A 651 -54.47 -11.02 -4.66
CA PRO A 651 -53.99 -11.30 -3.31
C PRO A 651 -53.01 -10.26 -2.75
N ALA A 652 -52.92 -10.27 -1.43
CA ALA A 652 -52.06 -9.41 -0.61
C ALA A 652 -50.61 -9.90 -0.58
N ASP A 653 -49.78 -9.51 -1.56
CA ASP A 653 -48.33 -9.84 -1.55
C ASP A 653 -47.38 -8.62 -1.49
N ASN A 654 -47.89 -7.38 -1.47
CA ASN A 654 -47.04 -6.19 -1.58
C ASN A 654 -46.58 -5.56 -0.25
N VAL A 655 -46.99 -6.11 0.91
CA VAL A 655 -46.65 -5.51 2.23
C VAL A 655 -45.41 -6.17 2.85
N GLU A 656 -45.16 -7.45 2.55
CA GLU A 656 -44.05 -8.19 3.16
C GLU A 656 -42.68 -7.85 2.53
N GLU A 657 -42.66 -7.57 1.23
CA GLU A 657 -41.42 -7.24 0.51
C GLU A 657 -40.85 -5.86 0.89
N LYS A 658 -41.73 -4.90 1.22
CA LYS A 658 -41.34 -3.56 1.70
C LYS A 658 -40.70 -3.61 3.09
N LYS A 659 -41.27 -4.39 4.02
CA LYS A 659 -40.72 -4.57 5.37
C LYS A 659 -39.37 -5.30 5.37
N LYS A 660 -39.15 -6.22 4.42
CA LYS A 660 -37.87 -6.94 4.26
C LYS A 660 -36.76 -6.02 3.73
N LYS A 661 -37.08 -5.05 2.88
CA LYS A 661 -36.12 -4.04 2.35
C LYS A 661 -35.74 -2.98 3.40
N GLU A 662 -36.64 -2.60 4.30
CA GLU A 662 -36.34 -1.67 5.41
C GLU A 662 -35.42 -2.31 6.46
N ARG A 663 -35.71 -3.54 6.91
CA ARG A 663 -34.84 -4.25 7.87
C ARG A 663 -33.41 -4.45 7.37
N LYS A 664 -33.24 -4.68 6.06
CA LYS A 664 -31.91 -4.82 5.43
C LYS A 664 -31.13 -3.50 5.36
N ARG A 665 -31.81 -2.36 5.30
CA ARG A 665 -31.20 -1.02 5.35
C ARG A 665 -30.79 -0.62 6.76
N GLU A 666 -31.55 -1.04 7.76
CA GLU A 666 -31.28 -0.71 9.17
C GLU A 666 -30.12 -1.54 9.75
N GLN A 667 -30.00 -2.81 9.34
CA GLN A 667 -28.87 -3.67 9.73
C GLN A 667 -27.54 -3.22 9.11
N ARG A 668 -27.56 -2.61 7.91
CA ARG A 668 -26.37 -1.98 7.29
C ARG A 668 -25.92 -0.70 7.99
N ARG A 669 -26.83 0.02 8.67
CA ARG A 669 -26.49 1.22 9.45
C ARG A 669 -25.84 0.90 10.80
N ARG A 670 -26.12 -0.27 11.38
CA ARG A 670 -25.51 -0.70 12.64
C ARG A 670 -24.08 -1.24 12.46
N ASN A 671 -23.81 -1.97 11.37
CA ASN A 671 -22.46 -2.49 11.09
C ASN A 671 -21.45 -1.41 10.62
N ALA A 672 -21.90 -0.17 10.38
CA ALA A 672 -21.03 0.94 9.97
C ALA A 672 -20.46 1.74 11.15
N LYS A 673 -20.76 1.36 12.40
CA LYS A 673 -20.37 2.08 13.62
C LYS A 673 -19.30 1.40 14.48
N GLU A 674 -18.70 0.29 14.04
CA GLU A 674 -17.77 -0.51 14.86
C GLU A 674 -16.31 -0.58 14.38
N GLU A 675 -15.90 0.21 13.38
CA GLU A 675 -14.48 0.36 13.03
C GLU A 675 -14.06 1.83 12.98
N GLU A 676 -13.94 2.47 14.14
CA GLU A 676 -13.15 3.70 14.28
C GLU A 676 -11.69 3.32 14.54
N VAL A 677 -10.87 3.51 13.51
CA VAL A 677 -9.41 3.40 13.57
C VAL A 677 -8.86 4.73 14.12
N PRO A 678 -7.97 4.73 15.12
CA PRO A 678 -7.32 5.96 15.55
C PRO A 678 -6.30 6.41 14.49
N ALA A 679 -6.37 7.68 14.09
CA ALA A 679 -5.45 8.31 13.16
C ALA A 679 -3.99 8.16 13.62
N SER A 680 -3.10 7.81 12.69
CA SER A 680 -1.66 7.96 12.87
C SER A 680 -1.31 9.44 12.99
N ILE A 681 -0.23 9.78 13.69
CA ILE A 681 0.24 11.17 13.82
C ILE A 681 0.58 11.81 12.45
N THR A 682 0.76 10.98 11.42
CA THR A 682 1.07 11.33 10.03
C THR A 682 -0.15 11.31 9.09
N ASP A 683 -1.34 10.93 9.59
CA ASP A 683 -2.60 10.99 8.83
C ASP A 683 -3.30 12.36 8.94
N ASN A 684 -2.88 13.20 9.90
CA ASN A 684 -3.28 14.59 9.99
C ASN A 684 -2.06 15.46 9.67
N GLU A 685 -2.12 16.25 8.61
CA GLU A 685 -1.15 17.33 8.39
C GLU A 685 -1.11 18.23 9.63
N PRO A 686 0.06 18.45 10.26
CA PRO A 686 0.16 19.43 11.32
C PRO A 686 -0.12 20.80 10.72
N LYS A 687 -1.00 21.56 11.38
CA LYS A 687 -1.47 22.88 10.90
C LYS A 687 -0.41 23.97 10.79
N ASP A 688 0.85 23.68 11.16
CA ASP A 688 1.96 24.64 11.18
C ASP A 688 3.27 24.03 10.62
N ALA A 689 3.19 23.20 9.57
CA ALA A 689 4.39 22.76 8.83
C ALA A 689 4.94 23.90 7.97
N VAL A 690 5.77 24.77 8.56
CA VAL A 690 6.60 25.69 7.78
C VAL A 690 7.78 24.90 7.21
N GLN A 691 7.83 24.76 5.89
CA GLN A 691 9.05 24.32 5.20
C GLN A 691 10.13 25.38 5.40
N ILE A 692 11.15 25.07 6.19
CA ILE A 692 12.38 25.85 6.21
C ILE A 692 13.18 25.40 4.98
N LEU A 693 13.16 26.25 3.94
CA LEU A 693 14.14 26.24 2.87
C LEU A 693 15.49 26.64 3.47
N SER A 694 16.37 25.67 3.72
CA SER A 694 17.78 25.96 4.01
C SER A 694 18.48 26.24 2.68
N SER A 695 18.70 27.51 2.35
CA SER A 695 19.71 27.92 1.38
C SER A 695 21.10 27.66 1.96
N GLY A 696 21.99 27.10 1.17
CA GLY A 696 23.33 26.71 1.62
C GLY A 696 24.33 27.85 1.76
N SER A 697 25.55 27.42 2.08
CA SER A 697 26.82 28.13 2.23
C SER A 697 27.10 28.66 3.63
N ASP A 698 27.92 27.91 4.37
CA ASP A 698 29.09 28.47 5.04
C ASP A 698 30.22 27.44 4.92
N SER A 699 31.18 27.75 4.05
CA SER A 699 32.53 27.23 4.11
C SER A 699 33.40 28.38 4.62
N ASP A 700 34.07 28.13 5.75
CA ASP A 700 35.00 28.99 6.52
C ASP A 700 34.48 30.30 7.14
#